data_AF-A0A094D9D7-F1
#
_entry.id   AF-A0A094D9D7-F1
#
_cell.length_a   1.000
_cell.length_b   1.000
_cell.length_c   1.000
_cell.angle_alpha   90.00
_cell.angle_beta   90.00
_cell.angle_gamma   90.00
#
_symmetry.space_group_name_H-M   'P 1'
#
loop_
_entity.id
_entity.type
_entity.pdbx_description
1 polymer ?
#
loop_
_entity_poly.entity_id
_entity_poly.type
_entity_poly.pdbx_seq_one_letter_code
_entity_poly.pdbx_strand_id
1 'polypeptide(L)'
;MKIIVAGSTGFVATEVIRQALSIPAITSIVALGRMTIAVPQNTAPGADASKLNYVVCDDFENYSESVKKELSGADACIWLIAVTPSKVKTMPSARKICLDYTVKGIETIAQLPRSSAGKPLRFIYTSGAKAQRDQSQKPWILGDYCLLRGETESRVLDFAKNSNGLVEACVAKPGIIDAPGRTGLMMRALGSVGRAIIGLPILDVSEIAATLLQQAVNGIEQETLLTDDLVRIGQTALVTENIGQWYNVDRNRKEATGIQRECGVFGRRAHSRPSAHKQFSRASSINVNMRPFWLLTSLAAILGPAACTDTVPFTYNRTDFLLHGTPYQMIGGQMDPQRIPSEYWRDRLSMARAMGLNTIFTYIFWNDLEPSPGVWDFTGQNDIKKYFQIAQEEGLNVILRPGPYVCGEREWGGFPAWLSEVPGMAVRTNNKPFLDASKVYLEHLAEEVAPLQVTNGGPILMVQVENEYGSFGNDHIYVAAMRDMLKAQYEVPLYTNDGGGESYLAGGQIHGVLAETDGDPKTGFEARDKYVTDPTSLGPQLDGEYYVTWIDTWGSNSTHNTNDGNAEALKKIQEDVAWVLTNKSSISIYMFHGGTNMGFQNAGLWIDNALAAVTSSYDYGAPLDESGRPTEAYYAIRETIIAHLGGNSTVPDIPVKTPLIEVPTFQLKPSVALFDVLPKPAIQKNPTHMEALGQSYGFIMYRHEVKTALKGSLKPGDVPRDRVLVYVNGERVGVIDRIYMVPATVTLDLKKGDVLELLVENMGRIDYGPALVEQRKGVVGNVTIGDNVLLDWKTYPLALEQPPAPQAKYRGPAPSSTSTPIFYSGSFDVETIGDTFLELPGWVKGIVWVNGVNLGRYWIIGPQQSLYLPGCYLKNKGNEITVLALEPLADATSAVGISKRIWGNNPDPDAP
;
A
#
# COMPACT_ATOMS: atom_id res chain seq x y z
N MET A 1 41.98 9.21 3.82
CA MET A 1 42.00 8.07 2.88
C MET A 1 41.09 8.38 1.71
N LYS A 2 41.42 7.85 0.52
CA LYS A 2 40.59 7.98 -0.68
C LYS A 2 39.83 6.69 -0.94
N ILE A 3 38.52 6.76 -1.14
CA ILE A 3 37.68 5.60 -1.46
C ILE A 3 37.06 5.72 -2.85
N ILE A 4 36.83 4.59 -3.50
CA ILE A 4 36.01 4.46 -4.71
C ILE A 4 34.68 3.82 -4.32
N VAL A 5 33.56 4.40 -4.77
CA VAL A 5 32.22 3.80 -4.68
C VAL A 5 31.75 3.54 -6.11
N ALA A 6 31.88 2.29 -6.56
CA ALA A 6 31.55 1.89 -7.93
C ALA A 6 30.09 1.42 -8.02
N GLY A 7 29.35 1.96 -8.99
CA GLY A 7 27.89 1.80 -9.06
C GLY A 7 27.15 2.91 -8.33
N SER A 8 27.67 4.14 -8.39
CA SER A 8 27.23 5.31 -7.62
C SER A 8 25.75 5.70 -7.74
N THR A 9 25.03 5.22 -8.75
CA THR A 9 23.59 5.44 -8.95
C THR A 9 22.69 4.47 -8.16
N GLY A 10 23.25 3.43 -7.52
CA GLY A 10 22.49 2.48 -6.71
C GLY A 10 22.15 3.03 -5.32
N PHE A 11 21.01 2.62 -4.73
CA PHE A 11 20.55 3.13 -3.43
C PHE A 11 21.54 2.86 -2.27
N VAL A 12 22.13 1.65 -2.23
CA VAL A 12 23.22 1.33 -1.28
C VAL A 12 24.42 2.25 -1.49
N ALA A 13 24.76 2.58 -2.75
CA ALA A 13 25.86 3.49 -3.07
C ALA A 13 25.55 4.92 -2.63
N THR A 14 24.32 5.38 -2.81
CA THR A 14 23.83 6.68 -2.31
C THR A 14 23.99 6.78 -0.80
N GLU A 15 23.62 5.75 -0.05
CA GLU A 15 23.75 5.74 1.42
C GLU A 15 25.21 5.62 1.88
N VAL A 16 26.02 4.78 1.22
CA VAL A 16 27.48 4.72 1.43
C VAL A 16 28.12 6.09 1.20
N ILE A 17 27.74 6.82 0.15
CA ILE A 17 28.23 8.18 -0.10
C ILE A 17 27.75 9.13 1.01
N ARG A 18 26.45 9.10 1.38
CA ARG A 18 25.86 9.96 2.40
C ARG A 18 26.57 9.83 3.75
N GLN A 19 26.87 8.61 4.18
CA GLN A 19 27.62 8.36 5.41
C GLN A 19 29.10 8.74 5.26
N ALA A 20 29.77 8.35 4.16
CA ALA A 20 31.19 8.63 3.92
C ALA A 20 31.56 10.13 3.97
N LEU A 21 30.66 11.01 3.52
CA LEU A 21 30.83 12.47 3.61
C LEU A 21 31.09 12.95 5.06
N SER A 22 30.51 12.24 6.04
CA SER A 22 30.58 12.57 7.47
C SER A 22 31.80 11.95 8.18
N ILE A 23 32.46 10.95 7.57
CA ILE A 23 33.61 10.26 8.18
C ILE A 23 34.88 11.11 8.00
N PRO A 24 35.57 11.55 9.08
CA PRO A 24 36.77 12.38 8.97
C PRO A 24 37.98 11.66 8.36
N ALA A 25 38.06 10.34 8.55
CA ALA A 25 39.12 9.51 7.98
C ALA A 25 39.04 9.46 6.43
N ILE A 26 37.85 9.64 5.85
CA ILE A 26 37.62 9.70 4.42
C ILE A 26 37.79 11.15 3.96
N THR A 27 38.78 11.36 3.09
CA THR A 27 39.23 12.67 2.61
C THR A 27 38.98 12.88 1.12
N SER A 28 38.57 11.83 0.40
CA SER A 28 38.15 11.88 -1.00
C SER A 28 37.28 10.67 -1.31
N ILE A 29 36.17 10.89 -2.01
CA ILE A 29 35.20 9.87 -2.44
C ILE A 29 35.08 9.98 -3.95
N VAL A 30 35.43 8.91 -4.67
CA VAL A 30 35.25 8.82 -6.12
C VAL A 30 34.00 7.99 -6.40
N ALA A 31 32.92 8.67 -6.75
CA ALA A 31 31.64 8.07 -7.13
C ALA A 31 31.68 7.68 -8.62
N LEU A 32 32.00 6.41 -8.89
CA LEU A 32 32.23 5.87 -10.23
C LEU A 32 30.91 5.28 -10.78
N GLY A 33 30.47 5.77 -11.94
CA GLY A 33 29.21 5.35 -12.58
C GLY A 33 29.14 5.70 -14.06
N ARG A 34 27.99 5.47 -14.70
CA ARG A 34 27.74 5.83 -16.12
C ARG A 34 27.13 7.22 -16.33
N MET A 35 26.81 7.91 -15.25
CA MET A 35 26.23 9.26 -15.26
C MET A 35 26.53 9.94 -13.92
N THR A 36 26.45 11.26 -13.90
CA THR A 36 26.47 12.04 -12.66
C THR A 36 25.13 11.97 -11.96
N ILE A 37 25.12 12.15 -10.63
CA ILE A 37 23.92 12.32 -9.82
C ILE A 37 24.10 13.53 -8.90
N ALA A 38 23.01 14.06 -8.36
CA ALA A 38 23.07 15.07 -7.31
C ALA A 38 23.71 14.51 -6.02
N VAL A 39 24.29 15.39 -5.21
CA VAL A 39 24.74 15.04 -3.85
C VAL A 39 23.54 14.49 -3.06
N PRO A 40 23.67 13.38 -2.31
CA PRO A 40 22.58 12.84 -1.52
C PRO A 40 21.96 13.89 -0.59
N GLN A 41 20.63 13.93 -0.52
CA GLN A 41 19.91 14.78 0.43
C GLN A 41 20.05 14.22 1.86
N ASN A 42 19.73 15.02 2.87
CA ASN A 42 19.74 14.63 4.30
C ASN A 42 21.11 14.11 4.80
N THR A 43 22.19 14.81 4.43
CA THR A 43 23.52 14.62 5.02
C THR A 43 23.59 15.15 6.44
N ALA A 44 24.41 14.54 7.30
CA ALA A 44 24.54 14.95 8.70
C ALA A 44 25.23 16.32 8.82
N PRO A 45 24.94 17.12 9.86
CA PRO A 45 25.66 18.36 10.15
C PRO A 45 27.16 18.11 10.30
N GLY A 46 27.97 18.74 9.44
CA GLY A 46 29.42 18.50 9.34
C GLY A 46 29.84 17.57 8.19
N ALA A 47 28.90 17.02 7.42
CA ALA A 47 29.19 16.31 6.18
C ALA A 47 29.82 17.24 5.13
N ASP A 48 30.96 16.82 4.59
CA ASP A 48 31.76 17.66 3.68
C ASP A 48 31.60 17.20 2.22
N ALA A 49 30.67 17.85 1.52
CA ALA A 49 30.39 17.60 0.10
C ALA A 49 31.60 17.84 -0.82
N SER A 50 32.62 18.59 -0.40
CA SER A 50 33.81 18.85 -1.23
C SER A 50 34.70 17.62 -1.41
N LYS A 51 34.53 16.60 -0.56
CA LYS A 51 35.21 15.30 -0.69
C LYS A 51 34.76 14.50 -1.92
N LEU A 52 33.59 14.79 -2.48
CA LEU A 52 32.90 13.95 -3.46
C LEU A 52 33.20 14.38 -4.90
N ASN A 53 33.86 13.50 -5.65
CA ASN A 53 34.09 13.64 -7.08
C ASN A 53 33.31 12.56 -7.85
N TYR A 54 32.53 12.96 -8.86
CA TYR A 54 31.82 12.02 -9.73
C TYR A 54 32.64 11.73 -10.98
N VAL A 55 32.85 10.44 -11.26
CA VAL A 55 33.63 9.99 -12.41
C VAL A 55 32.74 9.15 -13.31
N VAL A 56 32.48 9.66 -14.51
CA VAL A 56 31.76 8.94 -15.55
C VAL A 56 32.70 7.96 -16.24
N CYS A 57 32.30 6.70 -16.33
CA CYS A 57 33.00 5.63 -17.01
C CYS A 57 32.01 4.91 -17.93
N ASP A 58 32.12 5.18 -19.23
CA ASP A 58 31.20 4.64 -20.23
C ASP A 58 31.45 3.15 -20.50
N ASP A 59 32.72 2.73 -20.41
CA ASP A 59 33.16 1.35 -20.62
C ASP A 59 33.98 0.82 -19.42
N PHE A 60 33.39 -0.13 -18.69
CA PHE A 60 34.00 -0.83 -17.56
C PHE A 60 34.91 -2.01 -17.98
N GLU A 61 34.99 -2.34 -19.26
CA GLU A 61 36.03 -3.23 -19.80
C GLU A 61 37.32 -2.44 -20.14
N ASN A 62 37.20 -1.16 -20.54
CA ASN A 62 38.29 -0.34 -21.04
C ASN A 62 38.34 1.05 -20.40
N TYR A 63 38.78 1.10 -19.14
CA TYR A 63 39.01 2.35 -18.40
C TYR A 63 39.96 3.29 -19.16
N SER A 64 39.49 4.51 -19.45
CA SER A 64 40.31 5.56 -20.06
C SER A 64 41.39 6.08 -19.09
N GLU A 65 42.44 6.69 -19.63
CA GLU A 65 43.50 7.29 -18.80
C GLU A 65 42.98 8.43 -17.90
N SER A 66 41.92 9.15 -18.30
CA SER A 66 41.27 10.13 -17.43
C SER A 66 40.58 9.47 -16.24
N VAL A 67 39.81 8.40 -16.45
CA VAL A 67 39.18 7.65 -15.35
C VAL A 67 40.24 7.00 -14.46
N LYS A 68 41.28 6.37 -15.03
CA LYS A 68 42.41 5.82 -14.25
C LYS A 68 43.10 6.87 -13.39
N LYS A 69 43.31 8.08 -13.91
CA LYS A 69 43.89 9.19 -13.16
C LYS A 69 43.02 9.58 -11.96
N GLU A 70 41.70 9.64 -12.13
CA GLU A 70 40.77 9.95 -11.04
C GLU A 70 40.62 8.80 -10.02
N LEU A 71 40.75 7.54 -10.44
CA LEU A 71 40.76 6.38 -9.53
C LEU A 71 42.10 6.19 -8.80
N SER A 72 43.19 6.73 -9.34
CA SER A 72 44.55 6.65 -8.76
C SER A 72 44.61 7.23 -7.35
N GLY A 73 45.47 6.65 -6.50
CA GLY A 73 45.61 7.01 -5.10
C GLY A 73 44.56 6.43 -4.15
N ALA A 74 43.62 5.59 -4.63
CA ALA A 74 42.60 4.97 -3.78
C ALA A 74 43.18 3.95 -2.78
N ASP A 75 42.66 3.99 -1.56
CA ASP A 75 42.99 3.09 -0.46
C ASP A 75 41.99 1.92 -0.35
N ALA A 76 40.74 2.16 -0.73
CA ALA A 76 39.68 1.16 -0.77
C ALA A 76 38.72 1.36 -1.95
N CYS A 77 38.07 0.28 -2.38
CA CYS A 77 36.99 0.27 -3.37
C CYS A 77 35.81 -0.53 -2.84
N ILE A 78 34.64 0.11 -2.75
CA ILE A 78 33.35 -0.51 -2.45
C ILE A 78 32.65 -0.73 -3.79
N TRP A 79 32.48 -2.01 -4.17
CA TRP A 79 31.98 -2.40 -5.48
C TRP A 79 30.51 -2.84 -5.42
N LEU A 80 29.63 -2.01 -5.98
CA LEU A 80 28.18 -2.16 -5.98
C LEU A 80 27.60 -2.30 -7.41
N ILE A 81 28.46 -2.48 -8.43
CA ILE A 81 28.01 -2.73 -9.81
C ILE A 81 27.49 -4.16 -9.92
N ALA A 82 26.19 -4.29 -10.13
CA ALA A 82 25.48 -5.53 -10.38
C ALA A 82 24.17 -5.23 -11.15
N VAL A 83 23.59 -6.26 -11.77
CA VAL A 83 22.21 -6.23 -12.29
C VAL A 83 21.37 -7.21 -11.48
N THR A 84 20.26 -6.77 -10.90
CA THR A 84 19.36 -7.64 -10.12
C THR A 84 18.70 -8.72 -11.01
N PRO A 85 18.32 -9.89 -10.49
CA PRO A 85 17.67 -10.95 -11.28
C PRO A 85 16.47 -10.45 -12.10
N SER A 86 15.62 -9.62 -11.50
CA SER A 86 14.46 -8.98 -12.13
C SER A 86 14.79 -8.02 -13.28
N LYS A 87 16.05 -7.60 -13.43
CA LYS A 87 16.55 -6.70 -14.49
C LYS A 87 17.52 -7.38 -15.45
N VAL A 88 17.73 -8.70 -15.33
CA VAL A 88 18.53 -9.49 -16.28
C VAL A 88 17.75 -9.68 -17.57
N LYS A 89 18.22 -9.08 -18.66
CA LYS A 89 17.68 -9.33 -20.01
C LYS A 89 18.11 -10.67 -20.57
N THR A 90 19.39 -11.03 -20.41
CA THR A 90 19.97 -12.32 -20.82
C THR A 90 21.14 -12.72 -19.91
N MET A 91 21.41 -14.01 -19.74
CA MET A 91 22.55 -14.47 -18.93
C MET A 91 23.93 -13.96 -19.40
N PRO A 92 24.23 -13.83 -20.71
CA PRO A 92 25.46 -13.15 -21.16
C PRO A 92 25.54 -11.68 -20.71
N SER A 93 24.42 -10.93 -20.72
CA SER A 93 24.40 -9.56 -20.20
C SER A 93 24.61 -9.50 -18.68
N ALA A 94 24.07 -10.48 -17.94
CA ALA A 94 24.31 -10.62 -16.51
C ALA A 94 25.79 -10.95 -16.22
N ARG A 95 26.41 -11.86 -16.99
CA ARG A 95 27.84 -12.19 -16.85
C ARG A 95 28.72 -10.96 -17.08
N LYS A 96 28.46 -10.22 -18.15
CA LYS A 96 29.18 -8.98 -18.46
C LYS A 96 29.14 -7.96 -17.32
N ILE A 97 27.95 -7.71 -16.78
CA ILE A 97 27.77 -6.71 -15.72
C ILE A 97 28.26 -7.19 -14.35
N CYS A 98 27.93 -8.42 -13.97
CA CYS A 98 28.20 -8.93 -12.62
C CYS A 98 29.62 -9.47 -12.47
N LEU A 99 30.19 -10.11 -13.50
CA LEU A 99 31.49 -10.78 -13.43
C LEU A 99 32.56 -10.00 -14.19
N ASP A 100 32.39 -9.78 -15.49
CA ASP A 100 33.47 -9.25 -16.35
C ASP A 100 33.88 -7.83 -15.91
N TYR A 101 32.91 -6.93 -15.66
CA TYR A 101 33.17 -5.60 -15.10
C TYR A 101 33.80 -5.65 -13.70
N THR A 102 33.40 -6.59 -12.85
CA THR A 102 33.94 -6.72 -11.48
C THR A 102 35.40 -7.16 -11.50
N VAL A 103 35.71 -8.20 -12.29
CA VAL A 103 37.08 -8.69 -12.48
C VAL A 103 37.94 -7.60 -13.12
N LYS A 104 37.43 -6.90 -14.15
CA LYS A 104 38.19 -5.84 -14.78
C LYS A 104 38.41 -4.62 -13.88
N GLY A 105 37.43 -4.31 -13.03
CA GLY A 105 37.52 -3.27 -12.02
C GLY A 105 38.61 -3.54 -10.99
N ILE A 106 38.64 -4.72 -10.38
CA ILE A 106 39.67 -5.08 -9.39
C ILE A 106 41.06 -5.15 -10.03
N GLU A 107 41.20 -5.75 -11.22
CA GLU A 107 42.46 -5.77 -11.98
C GLU A 107 42.99 -4.36 -12.25
N THR A 108 42.13 -3.47 -12.76
CA THR A 108 42.53 -2.13 -13.17
C THR A 108 42.91 -1.29 -11.95
N ILE A 109 42.07 -1.26 -10.91
CA ILE A 109 42.29 -0.42 -9.73
C ILE A 109 43.52 -0.89 -8.94
N ALA A 110 43.78 -2.20 -8.86
CA ALA A 110 44.95 -2.76 -8.18
C ALA A 110 46.29 -2.39 -8.83
N GLN A 111 46.29 -2.07 -10.14
CA GLN A 111 47.48 -1.66 -10.89
C GLN A 111 47.75 -0.15 -10.85
N LEU A 112 46.82 0.66 -10.33
CA LEU A 112 47.01 2.11 -10.25
C LEU A 112 48.02 2.49 -9.17
N PRO A 113 48.76 3.60 -9.33
CA PRO A 113 49.59 4.16 -8.26
C PRO A 113 48.75 4.43 -7.00
N ARG A 114 49.28 4.11 -5.81
CA ARG A 114 48.57 4.29 -4.52
C ARG A 114 49.36 5.19 -3.57
N SER A 115 48.65 6.05 -2.84
CA SER A 115 49.24 7.03 -1.93
C SER A 115 49.70 6.41 -0.60
N SER A 116 49.07 5.32 -0.16
CA SER A 116 49.40 4.61 1.08
C SER A 116 50.43 3.49 0.86
N ALA A 117 51.70 3.86 0.70
CA ALA A 117 52.80 2.91 0.55
C ALA A 117 52.84 1.92 1.75
N GLY A 118 52.71 0.61 1.46
CA GLY A 118 52.82 -0.47 2.44
C GLY A 118 51.51 -1.04 3.01
N LYS A 119 50.33 -0.52 2.62
CA LYS A 119 49.02 -1.14 2.95
C LYS A 119 48.37 -1.77 1.71
N PRO A 120 47.62 -2.89 1.80
CA PRO A 120 46.87 -3.43 0.66
C PRO A 120 45.76 -2.45 0.21
N LEU A 121 45.33 -2.57 -1.05
CA LEU A 121 44.05 -2.01 -1.50
C LEU A 121 42.92 -2.87 -0.93
N ARG A 122 41.95 -2.28 -0.25
CA ARG A 122 40.77 -3.01 0.25
C ARG A 122 39.68 -3.04 -0.82
N PHE A 123 39.34 -4.21 -1.35
CA PHE A 123 38.30 -4.37 -2.36
C PHE A 123 37.09 -5.13 -1.79
N ILE A 124 35.98 -4.42 -1.59
CA ILE A 124 34.78 -4.96 -0.95
C ILE A 124 33.72 -5.18 -2.02
N TYR A 125 33.49 -6.44 -2.38
CA TYR A 125 32.51 -6.85 -3.37
C TYR A 125 31.17 -7.20 -2.71
N THR A 126 30.09 -6.53 -3.13
CA THR A 126 28.74 -6.87 -2.65
C THR A 126 28.12 -7.89 -3.59
N SER A 127 27.88 -9.10 -3.07
CA SER A 127 27.36 -10.26 -3.79
C SER A 127 25.85 -10.43 -3.61
N GLY A 128 25.39 -11.50 -2.97
CA GLY A 128 24.02 -11.77 -2.55
C GLY A 128 23.97 -13.08 -1.76
N ALA A 129 23.08 -13.18 -0.77
CA ALA A 129 23.12 -14.25 0.24
C ALA A 129 22.99 -15.70 -0.27
N LYS A 130 22.38 -15.95 -1.45
CA LYS A 130 22.33 -17.30 -2.07
C LYS A 130 23.37 -17.55 -3.18
N ALA A 131 24.30 -16.63 -3.43
CA ALA A 131 25.37 -16.86 -4.39
C ALA A 131 26.23 -18.07 -3.98
N GLN A 132 26.52 -18.98 -4.92
CA GLN A 132 27.14 -20.28 -4.65
C GLN A 132 28.46 -20.42 -5.39
N ARG A 133 29.57 -20.57 -4.64
CA ARG A 133 30.92 -20.68 -5.18
C ARG A 133 31.20 -22.05 -5.79
N ASP A 134 30.65 -23.12 -5.20
CA ASP A 134 30.75 -24.47 -5.75
C ASP A 134 29.88 -24.60 -7.01
N GLN A 135 30.53 -24.61 -8.17
CA GLN A 135 29.87 -24.65 -9.48
C GLN A 135 29.13 -25.98 -9.74
N SER A 136 29.34 -27.01 -8.91
CA SER A 136 28.55 -28.27 -8.97
C SER A 136 27.21 -28.18 -8.24
N GLN A 137 27.05 -27.23 -7.30
CA GLN A 137 25.92 -27.15 -6.37
C GLN A 137 24.84 -26.15 -6.84
N LYS A 138 24.33 -26.32 -8.06
CA LYS A 138 23.36 -25.39 -8.66
C LYS A 138 22.09 -25.24 -7.80
N PRO A 139 21.77 -24.04 -7.28
CA PRO A 139 20.53 -23.81 -6.53
C PRO A 139 19.28 -23.99 -7.40
N TRP A 140 18.19 -24.45 -6.80
CA TRP A 140 16.93 -24.72 -7.51
C TRP A 140 16.24 -23.45 -8.04
N ILE A 141 16.27 -22.36 -7.27
CA ILE A 141 15.82 -21.02 -7.69
C ILE A 141 17.01 -20.20 -8.19
N LEU A 142 16.83 -19.53 -9.34
CA LEU A 142 17.82 -18.62 -9.96
C LEU A 142 19.22 -19.25 -10.11
N GLY A 143 19.29 -20.57 -10.32
CA GLY A 143 20.53 -21.34 -10.20
C GLY A 143 21.72 -20.80 -10.99
N ASP A 144 21.55 -20.52 -12.29
CA ASP A 144 22.64 -20.00 -13.13
C ASP A 144 23.10 -18.60 -12.73
N TYR A 145 22.19 -17.77 -12.19
CA TYR A 145 22.53 -16.45 -11.67
C TYR A 145 23.26 -16.56 -10.32
N CYS A 146 22.83 -17.48 -9.43
CA CYS A 146 23.51 -17.72 -8.16
C CYS A 146 24.91 -18.32 -8.35
N LEU A 147 25.08 -19.22 -9.32
CA LEU A 147 26.39 -19.74 -9.72
C LEU A 147 27.27 -18.64 -10.31
N LEU A 148 26.76 -17.80 -11.21
CA LEU A 148 27.48 -16.65 -11.77
C LEU A 148 27.98 -15.68 -10.69
N ARG A 149 27.13 -15.34 -9.71
CA ARG A 149 27.53 -14.46 -8.60
C ARG A 149 28.60 -15.11 -7.73
N GLY A 150 28.50 -16.41 -7.47
CA GLY A 150 29.52 -17.17 -6.74
C GLY A 150 30.83 -17.38 -7.51
N GLU A 151 30.78 -17.54 -8.83
CA GLU A 151 31.99 -17.51 -9.68
C GLU A 151 32.69 -16.16 -9.54
N THR A 152 31.92 -15.07 -9.52
CA THR A 152 32.47 -13.71 -9.30
C THR A 152 33.12 -13.58 -7.92
N GLU A 153 32.49 -14.11 -6.86
CA GLU A 153 33.09 -14.14 -5.52
C GLU A 153 34.45 -14.84 -5.53
N SER A 154 34.53 -16.04 -6.13
CA SER A 154 35.78 -16.79 -6.25
C SER A 154 36.84 -15.99 -7.02
N ARG A 155 36.50 -15.38 -8.17
CA ARG A 155 37.45 -14.57 -8.96
C ARG A 155 38.02 -13.38 -8.19
N VAL A 156 37.19 -12.66 -7.43
CA VAL A 156 37.62 -11.52 -6.60
C VAL A 156 38.60 -11.98 -5.51
N LEU A 157 38.29 -13.08 -4.84
CA LEU A 157 39.08 -13.62 -3.74
C LEU A 157 40.38 -14.28 -4.22
N ASP A 158 40.34 -15.00 -5.34
CA ASP A 158 41.52 -15.58 -5.98
C ASP A 158 42.45 -14.49 -6.49
N PHE A 159 41.93 -13.39 -7.04
CA PHE A 159 42.75 -12.24 -7.42
C PHE A 159 43.47 -11.64 -6.20
N ALA A 160 42.77 -11.43 -5.09
CA ALA A 160 43.38 -10.93 -3.85
C ALA A 160 44.45 -11.88 -3.29
N LYS A 161 44.18 -13.19 -3.24
CA LYS A 161 45.14 -14.22 -2.81
C LYS A 161 46.40 -14.24 -3.68
N ASN A 162 46.25 -14.14 -4.99
CA ASN A 162 47.37 -14.12 -5.94
C ASN A 162 48.06 -12.75 -6.07
N SER A 163 47.55 -11.71 -5.39
CA SER A 163 48.10 -10.34 -5.45
C SER A 163 49.40 -10.14 -4.66
N ASN A 164 49.90 -11.15 -3.96
CA ASN A 164 51.05 -11.07 -3.04
C ASN A 164 50.91 -9.95 -1.99
N GLY A 165 49.69 -9.73 -1.48
CA GLY A 165 49.40 -8.71 -0.47
C GLY A 165 49.23 -7.29 -1.03
N LEU A 166 49.15 -7.12 -2.35
CA LEU A 166 48.77 -5.83 -2.96
C LEU A 166 47.29 -5.51 -2.76
N VAL A 167 46.43 -6.53 -2.65
CA VAL A 167 44.98 -6.41 -2.49
C VAL A 167 44.49 -7.32 -1.36
N GLU A 168 43.62 -6.77 -0.51
CA GLU A 168 42.85 -7.45 0.52
C GLU A 168 41.39 -7.39 0.06
N ALA A 169 40.66 -8.52 0.02
CA ALA A 169 39.29 -8.53 -0.51
C ALA A 169 38.29 -9.17 0.47
N CYS A 170 37.07 -8.62 0.44
CA CYS A 170 35.94 -9.07 1.24
C CYS A 170 34.72 -9.25 0.35
N VAL A 171 33.93 -10.28 0.61
CA VAL A 171 32.62 -10.49 -0.01
C VAL A 171 31.52 -10.21 1.01
N ALA A 172 30.78 -9.12 0.83
CA ALA A 172 29.54 -8.87 1.56
C ALA A 172 28.39 -9.67 0.92
N LYS A 173 27.69 -10.48 1.72
CA LYS A 173 26.55 -11.30 1.27
C LYS A 173 25.25 -10.82 1.94
N PRO A 174 24.68 -9.69 1.51
CA PRO A 174 23.40 -9.22 2.02
C PRO A 174 22.26 -10.15 1.59
N GLY A 175 21.27 -10.28 2.48
CA GLY A 175 19.94 -10.76 2.14
C GLY A 175 19.12 -9.65 1.48
N ILE A 176 17.92 -9.39 2.00
CA ILE A 176 17.06 -8.32 1.52
C ILE A 176 17.47 -7.01 2.21
N ILE A 177 17.92 -6.02 1.43
CA ILE A 177 18.28 -4.70 1.98
C ILE A 177 17.03 -3.82 1.99
N ASP A 178 16.57 -3.43 3.18
CA ASP A 178 15.48 -2.45 3.34
C ASP A 178 16.04 -1.02 3.26
N ALA A 179 15.25 -0.07 2.75
CA ALA A 179 15.67 1.32 2.56
C ALA A 179 14.48 2.28 2.62
N PRO A 180 14.60 3.45 3.29
CA PRO A 180 13.55 4.46 3.33
C PRO A 180 13.06 4.85 1.93
N GLY A 181 11.74 4.77 1.71
CA GLY A 181 11.12 5.12 0.42
C GLY A 181 11.35 4.12 -0.73
N ARG A 182 11.97 2.96 -0.47
CA ARG A 182 12.19 1.89 -1.48
C ARG A 182 11.64 0.52 -1.14
N THR A 183 11.04 0.34 0.04
CA THR A 183 10.22 -0.84 0.35
C THR A 183 8.86 -0.76 -0.38
N GLY A 184 8.89 -0.80 -1.71
CA GLY A 184 7.68 -0.86 -2.53
C GLY A 184 6.92 -2.18 -2.34
N LEU A 185 5.61 -2.12 -2.59
CA LEU A 185 4.64 -3.23 -2.44
C LEU A 185 5.15 -4.55 -3.04
N MET A 186 5.68 -4.50 -4.27
CA MET A 186 6.26 -5.65 -4.98
C MET A 186 7.50 -6.25 -4.30
N MET A 187 8.33 -5.45 -3.61
CA MET A 187 9.48 -5.93 -2.83
C MET A 187 9.11 -6.32 -1.39
N ARG A 188 7.98 -5.84 -0.85
CA ARG A 188 7.39 -6.40 0.38
C ARG A 188 6.74 -7.76 0.11
N ALA A 189 6.01 -7.90 -0.99
CA ALA A 189 5.49 -9.19 -1.47
C ALA A 189 6.61 -10.18 -1.82
N LEU A 190 7.59 -9.80 -2.66
CA LEU A 190 8.78 -10.63 -2.92
C LEU A 190 9.66 -10.84 -1.67
N GLY A 191 9.60 -9.93 -0.70
CA GLY A 191 10.24 -10.07 0.59
C GLY A 191 9.61 -11.18 1.41
N SER A 192 8.28 -11.18 1.56
CA SER A 192 7.49 -12.20 2.26
C SER A 192 7.54 -13.56 1.56
N VAL A 193 7.31 -13.60 0.24
CA VAL A 193 7.41 -14.81 -0.58
C VAL A 193 8.86 -15.35 -0.60
N GLY A 194 9.86 -14.47 -0.69
CA GLY A 194 11.28 -14.82 -0.60
C GLY A 194 11.69 -15.32 0.79
N ARG A 195 11.05 -14.84 1.86
CA ARG A 195 11.25 -15.30 3.24
C ARG A 195 10.76 -16.75 3.40
N ALA A 196 9.56 -17.05 2.91
CA ALA A 196 8.94 -18.37 2.98
C ALA A 196 9.63 -19.43 2.08
N ILE A 197 10.05 -19.05 0.87
CA ILE A 197 10.58 -20.00 -0.13
C ILE A 197 12.12 -20.11 -0.09
N ILE A 198 12.83 -19.03 0.26
CA ILE A 198 14.29 -18.93 0.09
C ILE A 198 15.02 -18.69 1.42
N GLY A 199 14.36 -18.17 2.46
CA GLY A 199 14.96 -17.95 3.78
C GLY A 199 16.14 -16.98 3.73
N LEU A 200 15.84 -15.71 3.41
CA LEU A 200 16.82 -14.62 3.40
C LEU A 200 16.56 -13.62 4.53
N PRO A 201 17.56 -13.31 5.37
CA PRO A 201 17.46 -12.26 6.40
C PRO A 201 17.36 -10.86 5.78
N ILE A 202 16.83 -9.91 6.57
CA ILE A 202 16.70 -8.49 6.21
C ILE A 202 17.79 -7.70 6.96
N LEU A 203 18.35 -6.68 6.31
CA LEU A 203 19.23 -5.68 6.92
C LEU A 203 18.91 -4.28 6.39
N ASP A 204 19.06 -3.24 7.21
CA ASP A 204 18.78 -1.86 6.80
C ASP A 204 19.92 -1.31 5.91
N VAL A 205 19.58 -0.42 4.96
CA VAL A 205 20.54 0.20 4.05
C VAL A 205 21.63 0.97 4.79
N SER A 206 21.32 1.56 5.95
CA SER A 206 22.29 2.24 6.79
C SER A 206 23.26 1.28 7.48
N GLU A 207 22.82 0.06 7.85
CA GLU A 207 23.66 -0.97 8.48
C GLU A 207 24.65 -1.57 7.48
N ILE A 208 24.19 -1.92 6.26
CA ILE A 208 25.10 -2.40 5.21
C ILE A 208 26.06 -1.30 4.79
N ALA A 209 25.62 -0.05 4.63
CA ALA A 209 26.49 1.06 4.26
C ALA A 209 27.55 1.32 5.33
N ALA A 210 27.16 1.33 6.61
CA ALA A 210 28.07 1.49 7.73
C ALA A 210 29.09 0.36 7.80
N THR A 211 28.69 -0.90 7.53
CA THR A 211 29.62 -2.03 7.44
C THR A 211 30.61 -1.89 6.29
N LEU A 212 30.13 -1.58 5.08
CA LEU A 212 31.01 -1.41 3.91
C LEU A 212 32.05 -0.30 4.15
N LEU A 213 31.66 0.78 4.85
CA LEU A 213 32.57 1.86 5.24
C LEU A 213 33.51 1.46 6.38
N GLN A 214 33.02 0.78 7.42
CA GLN A 214 33.83 0.29 8.53
C GLN A 214 34.93 -0.64 8.04
N GLN A 215 34.60 -1.57 7.12
CA GLN A 215 35.57 -2.50 6.53
C GLN A 215 36.58 -1.76 5.62
N ALA A 216 36.14 -0.74 4.89
CA ALA A 216 37.01 0.09 4.06
C ALA A 216 38.01 0.89 4.91
N VAL A 217 37.55 1.52 6.00
CA VAL A 217 38.34 2.42 6.85
C VAL A 217 39.23 1.66 7.83
N ASN A 218 38.67 0.70 8.57
CA ASN A 218 39.35 0.07 9.70
C ASN A 218 40.10 -1.22 9.28
N GLY A 219 39.53 -2.02 8.38
CA GLY A 219 40.12 -3.27 7.90
C GLY A 219 39.07 -4.34 7.65
N ILE A 220 39.42 -5.33 6.85
CA ILE A 220 38.52 -6.44 6.56
C ILE A 220 38.56 -7.42 7.74
N GLU A 221 37.40 -7.66 8.36
CA GLU A 221 37.27 -8.54 9.53
C GLU A 221 37.38 -10.01 9.14
N GLN A 222 36.78 -10.39 8.01
CA GLN A 222 36.82 -11.74 7.45
C GLN A 222 36.55 -11.74 5.94
N GLU A 223 36.98 -12.81 5.25
CA GLU A 223 36.88 -12.95 3.79
C GLU A 223 35.43 -12.83 3.26
N THR A 224 34.46 -13.31 4.03
CA THR A 224 33.04 -13.32 3.65
C THR A 224 32.19 -12.89 4.83
N LEU A 225 31.46 -11.79 4.67
CA LEU A 225 30.49 -11.30 5.66
C LEU A 225 29.11 -11.83 5.31
N LEU A 226 28.54 -12.64 6.21
CA LEU A 226 27.14 -13.05 6.11
C LEU A 226 26.24 -11.93 6.60
N THR A 227 24.93 -12.02 6.37
CA THR A 227 24.02 -10.92 6.70
C THR A 227 24.05 -10.55 8.19
N ASP A 228 24.16 -11.52 9.09
CA ASP A 228 24.28 -11.28 10.54
C ASP A 228 25.56 -10.51 10.91
N ASP A 229 26.66 -10.72 10.17
CA ASP A 229 27.88 -9.92 10.32
C ASP A 229 27.66 -8.47 9.85
N LEU A 230 26.96 -8.29 8.73
CA LEU A 230 26.63 -6.97 8.18
C LEU A 230 25.74 -6.15 9.13
N VAL A 231 24.80 -6.80 9.82
CA VAL A 231 23.97 -6.16 10.85
C VAL A 231 24.82 -5.81 12.07
N ARG A 232 25.57 -6.79 12.62
CA ARG A 232 26.41 -6.63 13.82
C ARG A 232 27.45 -5.52 13.68
N ILE A 233 28.19 -5.51 12.57
CA ILE A 233 29.24 -4.52 12.30
C ILE A 233 28.60 -3.15 12.04
N GLY A 234 27.49 -3.12 11.29
CA GLY A 234 26.78 -1.90 10.89
C GLY A 234 26.23 -1.14 12.09
N GLN A 235 25.48 -1.82 12.95
CA GLN A 235 24.96 -1.24 14.20
C GLN A 235 26.08 -0.73 15.11
N THR A 236 27.18 -1.48 15.22
CA THR A 236 28.35 -1.06 16.02
C THR A 236 29.00 0.20 15.47
N ALA A 237 29.16 0.29 14.14
CA ALA A 237 29.74 1.45 13.47
C ALA A 237 28.84 2.70 13.58
N LEU A 238 27.54 2.56 13.35
CA LEU A 238 26.56 3.66 13.45
C LEU A 238 26.53 4.31 14.84
N VAL A 239 26.70 3.53 15.90
CA VAL A 239 26.83 4.03 17.29
C VAL A 239 28.19 4.69 17.51
N THR A 240 29.28 4.04 17.08
CA THR A 240 30.65 4.49 17.40
C THR A 240 31.06 5.77 16.66
N GLU A 241 30.68 5.92 15.39
CA GLU A 241 31.03 7.09 14.57
C GLU A 241 30.06 8.27 14.78
N ASN A 242 29.08 8.13 15.67
CA ASN A 242 28.02 9.10 15.99
C ASN A 242 27.13 9.50 14.78
N ILE A 243 27.24 8.77 13.66
CA ILE A 243 26.42 8.93 12.45
C ILE A 243 24.96 8.55 12.74
N GLY A 244 24.76 7.52 13.57
CA GLY A 244 23.43 7.02 13.97
C GLY A 244 22.62 7.99 14.83
N GLN A 245 23.22 9.01 15.46
CA GLN A 245 22.45 10.02 16.19
C GLN A 245 21.56 10.83 15.25
N TRP A 246 22.05 11.25 14.09
CA TRP A 246 21.30 12.11 13.17
C TRP A 246 20.18 11.38 12.41
N TYR A 247 20.33 10.07 12.18
CA TYR A 247 19.24 9.21 11.69
C TYR A 247 18.16 8.98 12.77
N ASN A 248 18.47 9.26 14.05
CA ASN A 248 17.57 9.18 15.19
C ASN A 248 17.21 10.55 15.81
N VAL A 249 17.53 11.68 15.16
CA VAL A 249 17.16 13.02 15.68
C VAL A 249 15.64 13.25 15.63
N ASP A 250 14.91 12.55 14.74
CA ASP A 250 13.44 12.49 14.77
C ASP A 250 12.87 11.53 15.85
N ARG A 251 13.73 10.73 16.53
CA ARG A 251 13.32 9.91 17.68
C ARG A 251 13.66 10.55 19.03
N ASN A 252 14.83 11.18 19.17
CA ASN A 252 15.36 11.62 20.47
C ASN A 252 14.86 12.98 20.97
N ARG A 253 13.57 13.29 20.77
CA ARG A 253 12.88 14.44 21.40
C ARG A 253 11.99 14.04 22.59
N LYS A 254 12.18 12.85 23.16
CA LYS A 254 11.44 12.32 24.34
C LYS A 254 12.27 12.12 25.62
N GLU A 255 13.60 12.27 25.62
CA GLU A 255 14.43 12.14 26.83
C GLU A 255 14.86 13.49 27.43
N ALA A 256 13.89 14.32 27.82
CA ALA A 256 14.16 15.60 28.49
C ALA A 256 13.09 16.02 29.53
N THR A 257 12.59 15.09 30.35
CA THR A 257 11.96 15.42 31.65
C THR A 257 12.30 14.35 32.69
N GLY A 258 13.39 14.56 33.44
CA GLY A 258 13.73 13.71 34.58
C GLY A 258 13.04 14.19 35.86
N ILE A 259 12.47 13.25 36.64
CA ILE A 259 12.30 13.40 38.09
C ILE A 259 12.93 12.18 38.77
N GLN A 260 13.71 12.44 39.82
CA GLN A 260 14.67 11.52 40.41
C GLN A 260 14.00 10.39 41.20
N ARG A 261 14.61 9.19 41.18
CA ARG A 261 14.42 8.17 42.22
C ARG A 261 15.46 8.39 43.31
N GLU A 262 15.03 8.61 44.55
CA GLU A 262 15.90 8.45 45.72
C GLU A 262 15.88 7.00 46.24
N CYS A 263 17.00 6.55 46.77
CA CYS A 263 17.18 5.20 47.30
C CYS A 263 16.68 5.08 48.74
N GLY A 264 15.91 4.03 49.03
CA GLY A 264 15.53 3.62 50.39
C GLY A 264 15.81 2.14 50.63
N VAL A 265 16.94 1.81 51.28
CA VAL A 265 17.31 0.43 51.65
C VAL A 265 16.71 0.07 53.01
N PHE A 266 15.87 -0.97 53.07
CA PHE A 266 15.60 -1.89 54.20
C PHE A 266 14.48 -2.86 53.74
N GLY A 267 14.36 -4.13 54.14
CA GLY A 267 15.16 -5.02 54.98
C GLY A 267 14.43 -6.38 55.04
N ARG A 268 15.15 -7.52 55.02
CA ARG A 268 14.54 -8.86 54.89
C ARG A 268 13.61 -9.23 56.05
N ARG A 269 12.53 -9.97 55.77
CA ARG A 269 12.20 -11.22 56.50
C ARG A 269 11.15 -12.06 55.75
N ALA A 270 11.40 -13.37 55.68
CA ALA A 270 10.47 -14.38 55.19
C ALA A 270 9.94 -15.20 56.38
N HIS A 271 8.67 -15.59 56.35
CA HIS A 271 8.11 -16.67 57.19
C HIS A 271 7.03 -17.46 56.41
N SER A 272 6.75 -18.67 56.86
CA SER A 272 6.26 -19.76 56.01
C SER A 272 5.23 -20.65 56.70
N ARG A 273 4.28 -21.16 55.90
CA ARG A 273 3.45 -22.39 56.14
C ARG A 273 2.45 -22.36 57.32
N PRO A 274 1.53 -23.34 57.44
CA PRO A 274 0.89 -24.18 56.42
C PRO A 274 -0.65 -24.30 56.55
N SER A 275 -1.26 -25.12 55.69
CA SER A 275 -2.65 -25.59 55.73
C SER A 275 -2.95 -26.62 56.82
N ALA A 276 -4.24 -26.83 57.13
CA ALA A 276 -4.73 -28.00 57.88
C ALA A 276 -6.17 -28.39 57.46
N HIS A 277 -6.40 -29.68 57.18
CA HIS A 277 -7.72 -30.29 57.04
C HIS A 277 -8.42 -30.48 58.40
N LYS A 278 -9.75 -30.61 58.39
CA LYS A 278 -10.47 -31.51 59.32
C LYS A 278 -11.73 -32.09 58.69
N GLN A 279 -11.83 -33.42 58.72
CA GLN A 279 -13.07 -34.16 58.46
C GLN A 279 -13.97 -34.12 59.69
N PHE A 280 -15.27 -34.33 59.50
CA PHE A 280 -16.11 -35.01 60.49
C PHE A 280 -17.07 -35.96 59.78
N SER A 281 -17.28 -37.13 60.38
CA SER A 281 -18.18 -38.17 59.90
C SER A 281 -19.36 -38.34 60.85
N ARG A 282 -20.50 -38.80 60.32
CA ARG A 282 -21.32 -39.85 60.95
C ARG A 282 -22.39 -40.35 59.98
N ALA A 283 -22.61 -41.66 60.01
CA ALA A 283 -23.68 -42.34 59.29
C ALA A 283 -24.79 -42.76 60.25
N SER A 284 -26.00 -43.00 59.74
CA SER A 284 -26.96 -43.97 60.27
C SER A 284 -27.88 -44.41 59.13
N SER A 285 -28.14 -45.71 59.02
CA SER A 285 -29.02 -46.33 58.04
C SER A 285 -30.30 -46.86 58.70
N ILE A 286 -31.36 -47.12 57.92
CA ILE A 286 -32.39 -48.14 58.22
C ILE A 286 -33.19 -48.51 56.96
N ASN A 287 -33.83 -49.68 57.04
CA ASN A 287 -34.31 -50.58 55.97
C ASN A 287 -35.77 -51.00 56.27
N VAL A 288 -36.65 -51.43 55.35
CA VAL A 288 -36.56 -51.76 53.90
C VAL A 288 -38.01 -51.80 53.29
N ASN A 289 -38.17 -52.33 52.05
CA ASN A 289 -39.28 -53.16 51.51
C ASN A 289 -40.19 -52.69 50.32
N MET A 290 -40.02 -53.44 49.23
CA MET A 290 -41.01 -54.07 48.32
C MET A 290 -41.78 -53.27 47.22
N ARG A 291 -41.99 -54.00 46.11
CA ARG A 291 -42.56 -53.65 44.78
C ARG A 291 -43.98 -54.28 44.62
N PRO A 292 -44.67 -54.29 43.45
CA PRO A 292 -44.57 -53.49 42.20
C PRO A 292 -45.93 -52.98 41.61
N PHE A 293 -45.85 -52.10 40.60
CA PHE A 293 -46.75 -51.94 39.42
C PHE A 293 -48.29 -51.85 39.55
N TRP A 294 -48.84 -50.69 39.16
CA TRP A 294 -49.74 -50.45 37.99
C TRP A 294 -50.66 -49.25 38.25
N LEU A 295 -50.51 -48.15 37.48
CA LEU A 295 -51.62 -47.36 36.92
C LEU A 295 -51.09 -46.21 36.05
N LEU A 296 -51.59 -46.10 34.82
CA LEU A 296 -51.58 -44.84 34.08
C LEU A 296 -52.61 -43.91 34.72
N THR A 297 -52.23 -42.66 34.98
CA THR A 297 -53.09 -41.49 34.72
C THR A 297 -52.28 -40.20 34.77
N SER A 298 -52.38 -39.45 33.68
CA SER A 298 -52.32 -37.98 33.57
C SER A 298 -51.95 -37.16 34.81
N LEU A 299 -50.78 -36.51 34.79
CA LEU A 299 -50.54 -35.30 35.57
C LEU A 299 -49.77 -34.27 34.74
N ALA A 300 -50.26 -33.03 34.74
CA ALA A 300 -49.61 -31.91 34.06
C ALA A 300 -48.47 -31.33 34.92
N ALA A 301 -47.51 -30.69 34.24
CA ALA A 301 -46.62 -29.64 34.76
C ALA A 301 -45.83 -29.93 36.05
N ILE A 302 -44.65 -30.57 35.89
CA ILE A 302 -43.39 -29.98 36.40
C ILE A 302 -42.30 -30.14 35.33
N LEU A 303 -42.40 -29.36 34.25
CA LEU A 303 -41.19 -28.84 33.63
C LEU A 303 -40.76 -27.68 34.52
N GLY A 304 -39.73 -27.90 35.34
CA GLY A 304 -39.02 -26.77 35.94
C GLY A 304 -38.51 -25.87 34.82
N PRO A 305 -38.34 -24.56 35.04
CA PRO A 305 -37.70 -23.72 34.04
C PRO A 305 -36.35 -24.36 33.73
N ALA A 306 -36.14 -24.75 32.46
CA ALA A 306 -34.80 -24.98 31.98
C ALA A 306 -34.05 -23.69 32.32
N ALA A 307 -32.98 -23.80 33.11
CA ALA A 307 -32.14 -22.65 33.35
C ALA A 307 -31.60 -22.25 31.97
N CYS A 308 -32.12 -21.15 31.42
CA CYS A 308 -31.42 -20.38 30.42
C CYS A 308 -30.12 -19.94 31.09
N THR A 309 -29.08 -20.77 30.94
CA THR A 309 -27.73 -20.25 30.93
C THR A 309 -27.70 -19.32 29.74
N ASP A 310 -27.73 -18.02 29.99
CA ASP A 310 -27.57 -17.00 28.97
C ASP A 310 -26.19 -17.21 28.32
N THR A 311 -26.17 -17.98 27.23
CA THR A 311 -24.95 -18.27 26.49
C THR A 311 -24.57 -17.00 25.75
N VAL A 312 -23.36 -16.50 26.01
CA VAL A 312 -22.81 -15.32 25.32
C VAL A 312 -22.99 -15.53 23.81
N PRO A 313 -23.74 -14.66 23.09
CA PRO A 313 -24.18 -14.98 21.73
C PRO A 313 -23.04 -15.22 20.75
N PHE A 314 -21.91 -14.52 20.90
CA PHE A 314 -20.67 -14.85 20.22
C PHE A 314 -19.46 -14.63 21.12
N THR A 315 -18.54 -15.59 21.14
CA THR A 315 -17.30 -15.56 21.94
C THR A 315 -16.25 -16.50 21.32
N TYR A 316 -15.09 -16.67 21.94
CA TYR A 316 -14.08 -17.64 21.51
C TYR A 316 -13.40 -18.33 22.70
N ASN A 317 -12.82 -19.51 22.44
CA ASN A 317 -11.91 -20.18 23.37
C ASN A 317 -10.48 -20.19 22.74
N ARG A 318 -9.57 -21.08 23.14
CA ARG A 318 -8.21 -21.09 22.55
C ARG A 318 -8.13 -21.70 21.13
N THR A 319 -9.14 -22.43 20.69
CA THR A 319 -9.15 -23.21 19.43
C THR A 319 -10.31 -22.88 18.51
N ASP A 320 -11.47 -22.48 19.05
CA ASP A 320 -12.71 -22.30 18.29
C ASP A 320 -13.34 -20.93 18.60
N PHE A 321 -13.90 -20.29 17.57
CA PHE A 321 -14.98 -19.31 17.78
C PHE A 321 -16.26 -20.07 18.17
N LEU A 322 -17.13 -19.43 18.93
CA LEU A 322 -18.34 -20.03 19.50
C LEU A 322 -19.54 -19.13 19.22
N LEU A 323 -20.40 -19.54 18.29
CA LEU A 323 -21.69 -18.89 18.01
C LEU A 323 -22.79 -19.62 18.80
N HIS A 324 -23.47 -18.90 19.70
CA HIS A 324 -24.42 -19.43 20.68
C HIS A 324 -23.90 -20.66 21.45
N GLY A 325 -22.60 -20.67 21.75
CA GLY A 325 -21.91 -21.76 22.46
C GLY A 325 -21.51 -22.97 21.59
N THR A 326 -21.75 -22.94 20.28
CA THR A 326 -21.37 -24.00 19.33
C THR A 326 -20.15 -23.58 18.51
N PRO A 327 -19.16 -24.46 18.26
CA PRO A 327 -18.03 -24.17 17.38
C PRO A 327 -18.45 -23.61 16.02
N TYR A 328 -17.87 -22.47 15.66
CA TYR A 328 -18.14 -21.71 14.45
C TYR A 328 -16.83 -21.49 13.69
N GLN A 329 -16.83 -21.80 12.40
CA GLN A 329 -15.71 -21.53 11.49
C GLN A 329 -16.15 -20.44 10.54
N MET A 330 -15.45 -19.30 10.50
CA MET A 330 -15.79 -18.25 9.55
C MET A 330 -15.25 -18.63 8.17
N ILE A 331 -16.16 -18.77 7.22
CA ILE A 331 -15.87 -18.88 5.79
C ILE A 331 -16.34 -17.55 5.21
N GLY A 332 -15.42 -16.59 5.19
CA GLY A 332 -15.69 -15.18 4.96
C GLY A 332 -15.21 -14.64 3.62
N GLY A 333 -15.70 -13.46 3.27
CA GLY A 333 -15.22 -12.68 2.14
C GLY A 333 -15.35 -11.18 2.40
N GLN A 334 -14.35 -10.41 1.98
CA GLN A 334 -14.39 -8.96 2.06
C GLN A 334 -15.26 -8.39 0.93
N MET A 335 -16.20 -7.52 1.28
CA MET A 335 -17.05 -6.80 0.34
C MET A 335 -17.54 -5.47 0.96
N ASP A 336 -17.08 -4.35 0.42
CA ASP A 336 -17.35 -3.02 0.97
C ASP A 336 -18.59 -2.38 0.29
N PRO A 337 -19.63 -1.97 1.05
CA PRO A 337 -20.89 -1.51 0.46
C PRO A 337 -20.73 -0.25 -0.38
N GLN A 338 -19.82 0.65 0.01
CA GLN A 338 -19.56 1.95 -0.63
C GLN A 338 -18.77 1.86 -1.95
N ARG A 339 -18.50 0.64 -2.46
CA ARG A 339 -17.98 0.36 -3.82
C ARG A 339 -19.02 -0.23 -4.77
N ILE A 340 -20.23 -0.49 -4.28
CA ILE A 340 -21.28 -1.25 -4.97
C ILE A 340 -22.57 -0.41 -4.93
N PRO A 341 -23.25 -0.16 -6.06
CA PRO A 341 -24.55 0.52 -6.07
C PRO A 341 -25.51 -0.08 -5.03
N SER A 342 -26.19 0.75 -4.24
CA SER A 342 -27.01 0.27 -3.12
C SER A 342 -28.14 -0.70 -3.52
N GLU A 343 -28.64 -0.55 -4.75
CA GLU A 343 -29.61 -1.40 -5.43
C GLU A 343 -29.09 -2.83 -5.67
N TYR A 344 -27.77 -2.99 -5.70
CA TYR A 344 -27.06 -4.21 -6.09
C TYR A 344 -26.51 -5.00 -4.89
N TRP A 345 -26.53 -4.44 -3.67
CA TRP A 345 -26.06 -5.11 -2.46
C TRP A 345 -26.63 -6.52 -2.27
N ARG A 346 -27.96 -6.71 -2.37
CA ARG A 346 -28.57 -8.05 -2.23
C ARG A 346 -28.10 -9.03 -3.32
N ASP A 347 -27.91 -8.56 -4.54
CA ASP A 347 -27.44 -9.38 -5.65
C ASP A 347 -25.95 -9.77 -5.51
N ARG A 348 -25.14 -8.99 -4.76
CA ARG A 348 -23.77 -9.39 -4.39
C ARG A 348 -23.73 -10.29 -3.14
N LEU A 349 -24.55 -10.00 -2.12
CA LEU A 349 -24.66 -10.80 -0.90
C LEU A 349 -25.24 -12.21 -1.15
N SER A 350 -26.22 -12.35 -2.03
CA SER A 350 -26.76 -13.66 -2.43
C SER A 350 -25.73 -14.52 -3.19
N MET A 351 -24.81 -13.90 -3.93
CA MET A 351 -23.66 -14.59 -4.52
C MET A 351 -22.65 -15.04 -3.46
N ALA A 352 -22.38 -14.23 -2.42
CA ALA A 352 -21.54 -14.65 -1.30
C ALA A 352 -22.08 -15.93 -0.64
N ARG A 353 -23.39 -15.95 -0.34
CA ARG A 353 -24.10 -17.14 0.13
C ARG A 353 -23.95 -18.32 -0.82
N ALA A 354 -24.19 -18.11 -2.10
CA ALA A 354 -24.13 -19.17 -3.10
C ALA A 354 -22.71 -19.69 -3.37
N MET A 355 -21.65 -18.92 -3.08
CA MET A 355 -20.27 -19.43 -3.06
C MET A 355 -20.01 -20.34 -1.84
N GLY A 356 -20.84 -20.24 -0.80
CA GLY A 356 -20.72 -20.97 0.46
C GLY A 356 -20.22 -20.12 1.63
N LEU A 357 -20.14 -18.79 1.48
CA LEU A 357 -19.74 -17.90 2.57
C LEU A 357 -20.82 -17.83 3.67
N ASN A 358 -20.37 -17.85 4.91
CA ASN A 358 -21.21 -17.69 6.09
C ASN A 358 -21.06 -16.32 6.78
N THR A 359 -20.05 -15.55 6.38
CA THR A 359 -19.67 -14.27 6.99
C THR A 359 -19.24 -13.28 5.91
N ILE A 360 -19.54 -11.99 6.07
CA ILE A 360 -18.98 -10.89 5.27
C ILE A 360 -18.09 -10.03 6.15
N PHE A 361 -16.93 -9.68 5.61
CA PHE A 361 -16.02 -8.68 6.17
C PHE A 361 -16.21 -7.38 5.39
N THR A 362 -16.23 -6.25 6.08
CA THR A 362 -16.58 -4.96 5.46
C THR A 362 -15.82 -3.82 6.12
N TYR A 363 -15.08 -3.08 5.31
CA TYR A 363 -14.60 -1.77 5.69
C TYR A 363 -15.74 -0.75 5.64
N ILE A 364 -15.55 0.35 6.36
CA ILE A 364 -16.39 1.54 6.32
C ILE A 364 -15.50 2.74 6.04
N PHE A 365 -15.85 3.54 5.04
CA PHE A 365 -15.05 4.69 4.61
C PHE A 365 -15.55 5.97 5.29
N TRP A 366 -14.82 6.44 6.31
CA TRP A 366 -15.13 7.67 7.05
C TRP A 366 -15.27 8.88 6.12
N ASN A 367 -14.43 9.00 5.09
CA ASN A 367 -14.46 10.11 4.15
C ASN A 367 -15.77 10.27 3.36
N ASP A 368 -16.53 9.19 3.19
CA ASP A 368 -17.85 9.20 2.56
C ASP A 368 -18.97 9.50 3.56
N LEU A 369 -18.78 9.12 4.83
CA LEU A 369 -19.76 9.36 5.91
C LEU A 369 -19.65 10.79 6.49
N GLU A 370 -18.45 11.38 6.52
CA GLU A 370 -18.19 12.75 6.95
C GLU A 370 -17.38 13.54 5.89
N PRO A 371 -17.95 13.79 4.69
CA PRO A 371 -17.24 14.47 3.59
C PRO A 371 -16.86 15.93 3.92
N SER A 372 -17.40 16.51 4.97
CA SER A 372 -17.03 17.81 5.54
C SER A 372 -17.25 17.81 7.06
N PRO A 373 -16.47 18.59 7.85
CA PRO A 373 -16.51 18.49 9.32
C PRO A 373 -17.92 18.68 9.90
N GLY A 374 -18.41 17.69 10.64
CA GLY A 374 -19.74 17.68 11.25
C GLY A 374 -20.92 17.49 10.28
N VAL A 375 -20.68 17.19 9.01
CA VAL A 375 -21.71 16.91 8.00
C VAL A 375 -21.75 15.42 7.75
N TRP A 376 -22.71 14.74 8.38
CA TRP A 376 -22.88 13.29 8.33
C TRP A 376 -23.89 12.83 7.28
N ASP A 377 -23.56 11.76 6.55
CA ASP A 377 -24.47 11.05 5.66
C ASP A 377 -24.42 9.53 5.91
N PHE A 378 -25.58 8.97 6.27
CA PHE A 378 -25.81 7.53 6.46
C PHE A 378 -26.96 7.04 5.58
N THR A 379 -27.19 7.69 4.43
CA THR A 379 -28.33 7.43 3.54
C THR A 379 -27.91 6.89 2.17
N GLY A 380 -28.82 6.20 1.48
CA GLY A 380 -28.59 5.72 0.11
C GLY A 380 -27.37 4.79 0.02
N GLN A 381 -26.30 5.28 -0.62
CA GLN A 381 -25.03 4.56 -0.79
C GLN A 381 -24.24 4.39 0.52
N ASN A 382 -24.53 5.23 1.52
CA ASN A 382 -23.94 5.26 2.86
C ASN A 382 -24.82 4.59 3.93
N ASP A 383 -25.93 3.96 3.55
CA ASP A 383 -26.83 3.24 4.48
C ASP A 383 -26.26 1.86 4.89
N ILE A 384 -25.19 1.90 5.69
CA ILE A 384 -24.45 0.73 6.20
C ILE A 384 -25.37 -0.21 6.98
N LYS A 385 -26.32 0.37 7.73
CA LYS A 385 -27.31 -0.35 8.53
C LYS A 385 -28.20 -1.24 7.66
N LYS A 386 -28.74 -0.70 6.56
CA LYS A 386 -29.50 -1.47 5.58
C LYS A 386 -28.64 -2.53 4.89
N TYR A 387 -27.37 -2.24 4.59
CA TYR A 387 -26.46 -3.25 4.05
C TYR A 387 -26.31 -4.46 5.00
N PHE A 388 -26.12 -4.22 6.30
CA PHE A 388 -26.04 -5.30 7.31
C PHE A 388 -27.37 -6.02 7.52
N GLN A 389 -28.50 -5.32 7.45
CA GLN A 389 -29.83 -5.96 7.46
C GLN A 389 -30.01 -6.89 6.27
N ILE A 390 -29.63 -6.48 5.05
CA ILE A 390 -29.66 -7.35 3.87
C ILE A 390 -28.72 -8.54 4.06
N ALA A 391 -27.52 -8.34 4.61
CA ALA A 391 -26.61 -9.46 4.91
C ALA A 391 -27.25 -10.47 5.87
N GLN A 392 -27.89 -10.00 6.94
CA GLN A 392 -28.61 -10.85 7.89
C GLN A 392 -29.77 -11.62 7.22
N GLU A 393 -30.54 -10.96 6.35
CA GLU A 393 -31.66 -11.57 5.61
C GLU A 393 -31.21 -12.65 4.62
N GLU A 394 -30.05 -12.48 3.98
CA GLU A 394 -29.42 -13.52 3.15
C GLU A 394 -28.79 -14.64 4.02
N GLY A 395 -28.74 -14.49 5.34
CA GLY A 395 -28.15 -15.47 6.27
C GLY A 395 -26.62 -15.39 6.37
N LEU A 396 -26.06 -14.19 6.17
CA LEU A 396 -24.65 -13.86 6.43
C LEU A 396 -24.51 -13.20 7.80
N ASN A 397 -23.48 -13.61 8.52
CA ASN A 397 -22.95 -12.85 9.65
C ASN A 397 -22.03 -11.72 9.13
N VAL A 398 -21.70 -10.76 9.99
CA VAL A 398 -20.86 -9.60 9.65
C VAL A 398 -19.67 -9.48 10.60
N ILE A 399 -18.50 -9.16 10.05
CA ILE A 399 -17.32 -8.68 10.77
C ILE A 399 -17.09 -7.23 10.34
N LEU A 400 -17.30 -6.30 11.26
CA LEU A 400 -17.20 -4.87 11.01
C LEU A 400 -15.73 -4.43 11.12
N ARG A 401 -15.23 -3.71 10.12
CA ARG A 401 -13.88 -3.16 10.09
C ARG A 401 -13.99 -1.62 10.01
N PRO A 402 -14.23 -0.94 11.14
CA PRO A 402 -14.71 0.45 11.13
C PRO A 402 -13.59 1.47 10.88
N GLY A 403 -12.32 1.07 10.93
CA GLY A 403 -11.18 1.96 10.82
C GLY A 403 -10.71 2.50 12.19
N PRO A 404 -10.39 3.80 12.33
CA PRO A 404 -10.71 4.93 11.44
C PRO A 404 -9.88 5.01 10.16
N TYR A 405 -8.78 4.24 10.11
CA TYR A 405 -8.01 3.98 8.90
C TYR A 405 -8.32 2.57 8.40
N VAL A 406 -8.53 2.40 7.09
CA VAL A 406 -8.85 1.09 6.49
C VAL A 406 -7.87 0.64 5.41
N CYS A 407 -6.92 1.50 4.97
CA CYS A 407 -6.14 1.23 3.75
C CYS A 407 -7.07 0.97 2.56
N GLY A 408 -7.09 -0.28 2.08
CA GLY A 408 -8.07 -0.83 1.17
C GLY A 408 -8.10 -0.15 -0.19
N GLU A 409 -7.03 0.55 -0.57
CA GLU A 409 -6.93 1.37 -1.79
C GLU A 409 -8.05 2.40 -1.94
N ARG A 410 -8.54 2.88 -0.80
CA ARG A 410 -9.47 4.00 -0.71
C ARG A 410 -8.69 5.30 -0.57
N GLU A 411 -9.22 6.37 -1.15
CA GLU A 411 -8.73 7.74 -0.97
C GLU A 411 -8.29 8.04 0.48
N TRP A 412 -6.99 8.32 0.67
CA TRP A 412 -6.31 8.51 1.96
C TRP A 412 -6.55 7.40 3.02
N GLY A 413 -6.76 6.16 2.61
CA GLY A 413 -7.06 5.04 3.51
C GLY A 413 -8.41 5.17 4.21
N GLY A 414 -9.37 5.87 3.58
CA GLY A 414 -10.69 6.16 4.12
C GLY A 414 -10.78 7.44 4.95
N PHE A 415 -9.68 8.20 5.13
CA PHE A 415 -9.68 9.45 5.89
C PHE A 415 -10.29 10.62 5.11
N PRO A 416 -11.19 11.42 5.73
CA PRO A 416 -11.64 12.65 5.11
C PRO A 416 -10.52 13.69 4.96
N ALA A 417 -10.45 14.29 3.76
CA ALA A 417 -9.41 15.25 3.39
C ALA A 417 -9.24 16.43 4.36
N TRP A 418 -10.33 16.88 4.98
CA TRP A 418 -10.34 18.02 5.91
C TRP A 418 -9.52 17.77 7.18
N LEU A 419 -9.20 16.51 7.54
CA LEU A 419 -8.28 16.21 8.65
C LEU A 419 -6.91 16.86 8.47
N SER A 420 -6.45 17.03 7.22
CA SER A 420 -5.17 17.68 6.91
C SER A 420 -5.12 19.16 7.36
N GLU A 421 -6.26 19.82 7.52
CA GLU A 421 -6.35 21.22 7.95
C GLU A 421 -6.60 21.38 9.46
N VAL A 422 -6.75 20.28 10.20
CA VAL A 422 -6.88 20.31 11.66
C VAL A 422 -5.51 20.66 12.29
N PRO A 423 -5.40 21.74 13.10
CA PRO A 423 -4.12 22.18 13.63
C PRO A 423 -3.42 21.12 14.49
N GLY A 424 -2.19 20.78 14.12
CA GLY A 424 -1.39 19.78 14.84
C GLY A 424 -1.84 18.34 14.63
N MET A 425 -2.64 18.05 13.60
CA MET A 425 -3.03 16.69 13.21
C MET A 425 -1.80 15.82 12.93
N ALA A 426 -1.82 14.58 13.45
CA ALA A 426 -0.92 13.50 13.05
C ALA A 426 -1.70 12.18 13.05
N VAL A 427 -2.19 11.79 11.88
CA VAL A 427 -3.01 10.60 11.69
C VAL A 427 -2.28 9.32 12.13
N ARG A 428 -3.02 8.33 12.63
CA ARG A 428 -2.52 7.02 13.11
C ARG A 428 -1.46 7.08 14.22
N THR A 429 -1.50 8.12 15.06
CA THR A 429 -0.60 8.27 16.23
C THR A 429 -1.36 8.68 17.48
N ASN A 430 -0.71 8.62 18.66
CA ASN A 430 -1.26 9.15 19.91
C ASN A 430 -1.24 10.69 19.91
N ASN A 431 -2.10 11.26 19.07
CA ASN A 431 -2.23 12.68 18.78
C ASN A 431 -3.65 13.11 19.17
N LYS A 432 -3.78 14.07 20.10
CA LYS A 432 -5.10 14.44 20.63
C LYS A 432 -6.10 14.89 19.54
N PRO A 433 -5.74 15.78 18.59
CA PRO A 433 -6.64 16.12 17.48
C PRO A 433 -7.13 14.90 16.68
N PHE A 434 -6.25 13.95 16.39
CA PHE A 434 -6.63 12.71 15.69
C PHE A 434 -7.57 11.84 16.55
N LEU A 435 -7.19 11.56 17.80
CA LEU A 435 -7.99 10.76 18.74
C LEU A 435 -9.39 11.36 18.98
N ASP A 436 -9.49 12.69 19.10
CA ASP A 436 -10.78 13.38 19.26
C ASP A 436 -11.66 13.17 18.02
N ALA A 437 -11.13 13.34 16.81
CA ALA A 437 -11.86 13.18 15.56
C ALA A 437 -12.26 11.71 15.30
N SER A 438 -11.33 10.77 15.47
CA SER A 438 -11.60 9.33 15.36
C SER A 438 -12.66 8.87 16.34
N LYS A 439 -12.67 9.42 17.56
CA LYS A 439 -13.70 9.12 18.55
C LYS A 439 -15.09 9.53 18.05
N VAL A 440 -15.25 10.77 17.59
CA VAL A 440 -16.54 11.30 17.09
C VAL A 440 -17.06 10.45 15.93
N TYR A 441 -16.17 10.07 15.01
CA TYR A 441 -16.50 9.16 13.91
C TYR A 441 -16.98 7.78 14.37
N LEU A 442 -16.23 7.13 15.27
CA LEU A 442 -16.60 5.80 15.78
C LEU A 442 -17.89 5.83 16.61
N GLU A 443 -18.17 6.93 17.31
CA GLU A 443 -19.45 7.15 18.01
C GLU A 443 -20.62 7.28 17.01
N HIS A 444 -20.52 8.13 15.99
CA HIS A 444 -21.59 8.27 14.98
C HIS A 444 -21.82 7.01 14.14
N LEU A 445 -20.78 6.27 13.77
CA LEU A 445 -20.96 4.97 13.11
C LEU A 445 -21.66 3.97 14.04
N ALA A 446 -21.31 3.95 15.32
CA ALA A 446 -21.94 3.08 16.31
C ALA A 446 -23.43 3.39 16.55
N GLU A 447 -23.84 4.67 16.50
CA GLU A 447 -25.26 5.06 16.60
C GLU A 447 -26.14 4.32 15.57
N GLU A 448 -25.61 4.06 14.36
CA GLU A 448 -26.33 3.34 13.31
C GLU A 448 -26.19 1.81 13.39
N VAL A 449 -24.98 1.28 13.67
CA VAL A 449 -24.71 -0.17 13.51
C VAL A 449 -24.49 -0.95 14.80
N ALA A 450 -24.20 -0.33 15.94
CA ALA A 450 -24.11 -1.04 17.23
C ALA A 450 -25.42 -1.75 17.66
N PRO A 451 -26.63 -1.28 17.31
CA PRO A 451 -27.87 -2.04 17.49
C PRO A 451 -27.94 -3.36 16.70
N LEU A 452 -27.07 -3.55 15.69
CA LEU A 452 -26.99 -4.76 14.85
C LEU A 452 -25.95 -5.78 15.35
N GLN A 453 -25.46 -5.64 16.58
CA GLN A 453 -24.67 -6.67 17.25
C GLN A 453 -25.46 -7.95 17.50
N VAL A 454 -24.79 -9.10 17.46
CA VAL A 454 -25.37 -10.41 17.80
C VAL A 454 -25.86 -10.49 19.25
N THR A 455 -25.35 -9.65 20.17
CA THR A 455 -25.92 -9.47 21.52
C THR A 455 -27.32 -8.87 21.51
N ASN A 456 -27.66 -8.09 20.47
CA ASN A 456 -28.97 -7.51 20.21
C ASN A 456 -29.77 -8.29 19.14
N GLY A 457 -29.29 -9.46 18.71
CA GLY A 457 -29.92 -10.30 17.68
C GLY A 457 -29.66 -9.88 16.22
N GLY A 458 -28.69 -8.98 15.97
CA GLY A 458 -28.20 -8.65 14.62
C GLY A 458 -27.04 -9.55 14.15
N PRO A 459 -26.46 -9.29 12.96
CA PRO A 459 -25.43 -10.14 12.35
C PRO A 459 -23.98 -9.85 12.79
N ILE A 460 -23.67 -8.73 13.46
CA ILE A 460 -22.28 -8.36 13.75
C ILE A 460 -21.72 -9.26 14.85
N LEU A 461 -20.67 -10.05 14.52
CA LEU A 461 -20.02 -11.00 15.43
C LEU A 461 -18.74 -10.46 16.07
N MET A 462 -17.96 -9.66 15.35
CA MET A 462 -16.73 -9.03 15.86
C MET A 462 -16.52 -7.65 15.22
N VAL A 463 -15.67 -6.84 15.84
CA VAL A 463 -15.25 -5.53 15.32
C VAL A 463 -13.72 -5.41 15.32
N GLN A 464 -13.14 -4.95 14.21
CA GLN A 464 -11.69 -4.74 14.12
C GLN A 464 -11.26 -3.46 14.85
N VAL A 465 -10.08 -3.49 15.48
CA VAL A 465 -9.39 -2.32 16.05
C VAL A 465 -8.27 -1.90 15.11
N GLU A 466 -8.36 -0.69 14.54
CA GLU A 466 -7.40 -0.19 13.55
C GLU A 466 -7.29 -1.12 12.32
N ASN A 467 -6.27 -0.97 11.47
CA ASN A 467 -5.99 -1.90 10.39
C ASN A 467 -4.51 -1.96 10.02
N GLU A 468 -3.89 -3.14 10.09
CA GLU A 468 -2.44 -3.35 9.89
C GLU A 468 -1.59 -2.29 10.59
N TYR A 469 -1.80 -2.09 11.90
CA TYR A 469 -1.06 -1.03 12.58
C TYR A 469 0.44 -1.31 12.63
N GLY A 470 0.83 -2.58 12.70
CA GLY A 470 2.22 -3.02 12.60
C GLY A 470 2.91 -2.70 11.28
N SER A 471 2.16 -2.54 10.17
CA SER A 471 2.68 -2.06 8.88
C SER A 471 3.06 -0.57 8.89
N PHE A 472 2.57 0.19 9.89
CA PHE A 472 2.78 1.63 10.03
C PHE A 472 3.66 2.01 11.24
N GLY A 473 3.46 1.36 12.39
CA GLY A 473 4.12 1.74 13.65
C GLY A 473 3.88 0.76 14.80
N ASN A 474 4.12 1.24 16.02
CA ASN A 474 4.03 0.45 17.26
C ASN A 474 3.62 1.29 18.50
N ASP A 475 2.94 2.42 18.29
CA ASP A 475 2.32 3.20 19.37
C ASP A 475 1.11 2.46 19.98
N HIS A 476 1.37 1.52 20.89
CA HIS A 476 0.33 0.79 21.62
C HIS A 476 -0.56 1.69 22.49
N ILE A 477 -0.20 2.96 22.76
CA ILE A 477 -1.08 3.89 23.46
C ILE A 477 -2.19 4.36 22.52
N TYR A 478 -1.86 4.61 21.25
CA TYR A 478 -2.84 4.89 20.20
C TYR A 478 -3.77 3.70 19.95
N VAL A 479 -3.23 2.48 19.76
CA VAL A 479 -4.06 1.29 19.49
C VAL A 479 -4.94 0.95 20.72
N ALA A 480 -4.43 1.13 21.95
CA ALA A 480 -5.25 1.02 23.15
C ALA A 480 -6.40 2.04 23.18
N ALA A 481 -6.17 3.29 22.75
CA ALA A 481 -7.22 4.30 22.66
C ALA A 481 -8.30 3.92 21.63
N MET A 482 -7.92 3.41 20.45
CA MET A 482 -8.88 2.89 19.45
C MET A 482 -9.69 1.73 20.01
N ARG A 483 -9.03 0.76 20.66
CA ARG A 483 -9.68 -0.35 21.36
C ARG A 483 -10.70 0.15 22.38
N ASP A 484 -10.32 1.12 23.21
CA ASP A 484 -11.16 1.57 24.32
C ASP A 484 -12.35 2.41 23.84
N MET A 485 -12.23 3.13 22.71
CA MET A 485 -13.36 3.75 22.00
C MET A 485 -14.34 2.69 21.49
N LEU A 486 -13.83 1.62 20.86
CA LEU A 486 -14.67 0.53 20.34
C LEU A 486 -15.33 -0.27 21.47
N LYS A 487 -14.62 -0.60 22.56
CA LYS A 487 -15.20 -1.26 23.75
C LYS A 487 -16.27 -0.45 24.47
N ALA A 488 -16.34 0.87 24.25
CA ALA A 488 -17.42 1.70 24.78
C ALA A 488 -18.72 1.58 23.99
N GLN A 489 -18.67 1.08 22.74
CA GLN A 489 -19.81 0.98 21.82
C GLN A 489 -20.21 -0.47 21.51
N TYR A 490 -19.26 -1.41 21.58
CA TYR A 490 -19.43 -2.79 21.17
C TYR A 490 -19.14 -3.77 22.32
N GLU A 491 -20.07 -4.70 22.54
CA GLU A 491 -20.01 -5.80 23.51
C GLU A 491 -19.38 -7.07 22.92
N VAL A 492 -19.37 -7.17 21.59
CA VAL A 492 -18.81 -8.30 20.84
C VAL A 492 -17.27 -8.34 20.89
N PRO A 493 -16.64 -9.50 20.67
CA PRO A 493 -15.19 -9.61 20.57
C PRO A 493 -14.54 -8.60 19.61
N LEU A 494 -13.39 -8.07 20.02
CA LEU A 494 -12.55 -7.22 19.20
C LEU A 494 -11.33 -7.99 18.70
N TYR A 495 -10.87 -7.67 17.48
CA TYR A 495 -9.64 -8.25 16.90
C TYR A 495 -8.74 -7.19 16.22
N THR A 496 -7.44 -7.47 16.09
CA THR A 496 -6.51 -6.76 15.19
C THR A 496 -6.12 -7.67 14.03
N ASN A 497 -5.65 -7.10 12.92
CA ASN A 497 -5.14 -7.87 11.79
C ASN A 497 -3.82 -7.25 11.32
N ASP A 498 -2.77 -8.06 11.27
CA ASP A 498 -1.43 -7.64 10.86
C ASP A 498 -0.67 -8.80 10.19
N GLY A 499 0.07 -8.52 9.12
CA GLY A 499 0.79 -9.57 8.38
C GLY A 499 1.79 -10.38 9.21
N GLY A 500 2.10 -11.59 8.74
CA GLY A 500 2.92 -12.62 9.43
C GLY A 500 4.40 -12.30 9.70
N GLY A 501 4.77 -11.04 9.92
CA GLY A 501 6.10 -10.59 10.31
C GLY A 501 6.18 -10.22 11.80
N GLU A 502 7.30 -10.57 12.45
CA GLU A 502 7.57 -10.25 13.86
C GLU A 502 7.32 -8.77 14.20
N SER A 503 7.81 -7.84 13.39
CA SER A 503 7.62 -6.39 13.58
C SER A 503 6.16 -5.95 13.46
N TYR A 504 5.39 -6.61 12.58
CA TYR A 504 4.00 -6.26 12.34
C TYR A 504 3.14 -6.74 13.51
N LEU A 505 3.23 -8.03 13.84
CA LEU A 505 2.54 -8.63 14.98
C LEU A 505 2.95 -7.99 16.32
N ALA A 506 4.22 -7.61 16.50
CA ALA A 506 4.67 -6.92 17.70
C ALA A 506 4.21 -5.45 17.79
N GLY A 507 3.93 -4.79 16.66
CA GLY A 507 3.47 -3.40 16.61
C GLY A 507 1.94 -3.24 16.64
N GLY A 508 1.20 -4.22 16.10
CA GLY A 508 -0.26 -4.20 16.05
C GLY A 508 -0.97 -4.89 17.22
N GLN A 509 -0.40 -5.94 17.82
CA GLN A 509 -1.06 -6.67 18.92
C GLN A 509 -1.37 -5.74 20.10
N ILE A 510 -2.57 -5.87 20.69
CA ILE A 510 -2.96 -5.08 21.86
C ILE A 510 -3.67 -5.94 22.92
N HIS A 511 -3.37 -5.66 24.19
CA HIS A 511 -3.86 -6.44 25.33
C HIS A 511 -5.40 -6.56 25.34
N GLY A 512 -5.90 -7.78 25.52
CA GLY A 512 -7.33 -8.10 25.60
C GLY A 512 -8.10 -7.86 24.30
N VAL A 513 -7.45 -8.08 23.15
CA VAL A 513 -7.98 -8.04 21.78
C VAL A 513 -7.33 -9.18 21.00
N LEU A 514 -8.10 -9.98 20.27
CA LEU A 514 -7.60 -11.12 19.50
C LEU A 514 -6.69 -10.63 18.36
N ALA A 515 -5.44 -11.05 18.32
CA ALA A 515 -4.55 -10.74 17.20
C ALA A 515 -4.72 -11.81 16.11
N GLU A 516 -4.89 -11.38 14.86
CA GLU A 516 -5.03 -12.24 13.68
C GLU A 516 -4.15 -11.73 12.53
N THR A 517 -4.12 -12.45 11.41
CA THR A 517 -3.13 -12.22 10.33
C THR A 517 -3.76 -12.06 8.95
N ASP A 518 -3.03 -11.42 8.04
CA ASP A 518 -3.27 -11.39 6.60
C ASP A 518 -2.20 -12.15 5.80
N GLY A 519 -2.51 -12.43 4.53
CA GLY A 519 -1.56 -12.89 3.52
C GLY A 519 -1.56 -14.40 3.27
N ASP A 520 -0.52 -15.10 3.73
CA ASP A 520 -0.41 -16.56 3.61
C ASP A 520 -0.80 -17.20 4.96
N PRO A 521 -1.90 -17.97 5.02
CA PRO A 521 -2.44 -18.44 6.30
C PRO A 521 -1.51 -19.43 7.00
N LYS A 522 -0.71 -20.20 6.26
CA LYS A 522 0.20 -21.21 6.82
C LYS A 522 1.31 -20.55 7.63
N THR A 523 1.97 -19.57 7.04
CA THR A 523 3.08 -18.84 7.66
C THR A 523 2.59 -17.73 8.60
N GLY A 524 1.44 -17.10 8.31
CA GLY A 524 0.77 -16.14 9.18
C GLY A 524 0.41 -16.76 10.53
N PHE A 525 -0.31 -17.90 10.54
CA PHE A 525 -0.72 -18.58 11.77
C PHE A 525 0.47 -19.05 12.62
N GLU A 526 1.53 -19.58 11.98
CA GLU A 526 2.78 -19.92 12.70
C GLU A 526 3.45 -18.68 13.29
N ALA A 527 3.54 -17.59 12.54
CA ALA A 527 4.13 -16.33 12.99
C ALA A 527 3.33 -15.72 14.15
N ARG A 528 2.00 -15.74 14.09
CA ARG A 528 1.10 -15.26 15.13
C ARG A 528 1.35 -15.97 16.45
N ASP A 529 1.28 -17.30 16.47
CA ASP A 529 1.46 -18.11 17.68
C ASP A 529 2.90 -18.04 18.24
N LYS A 530 3.86 -17.57 17.43
CA LYS A 530 5.26 -17.35 17.81
C LYS A 530 5.54 -15.94 18.34
N TYR A 531 4.95 -14.90 17.76
CA TYR A 531 5.30 -13.49 17.98
C TYR A 531 4.25 -12.69 18.77
N VAL A 532 3.01 -13.15 18.83
CA VAL A 532 2.01 -12.62 19.77
C VAL A 532 2.30 -13.24 21.14
N THR A 533 2.78 -12.41 22.07
CA THR A 533 3.29 -12.88 23.37
C THR A 533 2.29 -12.67 24.50
N ASP A 534 1.29 -11.81 24.31
CA ASP A 534 0.19 -11.63 25.25
C ASP A 534 -0.80 -12.81 25.15
N PRO A 535 -0.97 -13.63 26.21
CA PRO A 535 -1.88 -14.77 26.18
C PRO A 535 -3.35 -14.37 26.00
N THR A 536 -3.71 -13.12 26.29
CA THR A 536 -5.08 -12.59 26.12
C THR A 536 -5.40 -12.19 24.68
N SER A 537 -4.37 -12.03 23.85
CA SER A 537 -4.49 -11.68 22.43
C SER A 537 -4.48 -12.90 21.50
N LEU A 538 -4.64 -14.11 22.04
CA LEU A 538 -4.53 -15.36 21.30
C LEU A 538 -5.79 -16.23 21.47
N GLY A 539 -6.27 -16.80 20.38
CA GLY A 539 -7.51 -17.59 20.32
C GLY A 539 -7.53 -18.57 19.13
N PRO A 540 -8.71 -18.92 18.57
CA PRO A 540 -8.81 -19.52 17.24
C PRO A 540 -8.01 -18.71 16.21
N GLN A 541 -7.72 -19.29 15.06
CA GLN A 541 -6.95 -18.60 14.00
C GLN A 541 -7.89 -18.10 12.92
N LEU A 542 -7.70 -16.86 12.49
CA LEU A 542 -8.37 -16.24 11.35
C LEU A 542 -7.32 -15.61 10.43
N ASP A 543 -7.41 -15.93 9.14
CA ASP A 543 -6.79 -15.11 8.09
C ASP A 543 -7.81 -14.04 7.70
N GLY A 544 -7.62 -12.80 8.15
CA GLY A 544 -8.57 -11.71 7.95
C GLY A 544 -8.47 -11.03 6.58
N GLU A 545 -7.37 -11.24 5.83
CA GLU A 545 -7.23 -10.86 4.43
C GLU A 545 -6.39 -11.88 3.65
N TYR A 546 -7.07 -12.91 3.13
CA TYR A 546 -6.46 -13.83 2.17
C TYR A 546 -6.50 -13.22 0.78
N TYR A 547 -5.37 -12.66 0.34
CA TYR A 547 -5.24 -12.00 -0.97
C TYR A 547 -5.30 -12.99 -2.14
N VAL A 548 -6.43 -12.98 -2.86
CA VAL A 548 -6.69 -13.90 -4.00
C VAL A 548 -5.83 -13.57 -5.23
N THR A 549 -5.62 -12.28 -5.44
CA THR A 549 -5.10 -11.63 -6.66
C THR A 549 -4.50 -10.29 -6.24
N TRP A 550 -4.71 -9.18 -6.97
CA TRP A 550 -4.20 -7.85 -6.58
C TRP A 550 -4.94 -6.71 -7.29
N ILE A 551 -4.61 -5.48 -6.90
CA ILE A 551 -5.14 -4.22 -7.45
C ILE A 551 -4.45 -3.78 -8.75
N ASP A 552 -5.19 -3.06 -9.58
CA ASP A 552 -4.67 -2.43 -10.80
C ASP A 552 -4.30 -0.95 -10.56
N THR A 553 -3.25 -0.49 -11.26
CA THR A 553 -2.80 0.91 -11.23
C THR A 553 -2.61 1.43 -12.66
N TRP A 554 -2.84 2.72 -12.86
CA TRP A 554 -2.63 3.37 -14.15
C TRP A 554 -1.14 3.34 -14.55
N GLY A 555 -0.84 2.86 -15.76
CA GLY A 555 0.51 2.85 -16.31
C GLY A 555 0.62 2.07 -17.62
N SER A 556 1.39 2.58 -18.60
CA SER A 556 1.60 1.90 -19.90
C SER A 556 2.24 0.50 -19.81
N ASN A 557 2.80 0.12 -18.66
CA ASN A 557 3.37 -1.21 -18.39
C ASN A 557 2.61 -1.98 -17.28
N SER A 558 1.50 -1.43 -16.76
CA SER A 558 0.71 -2.04 -15.69
C SER A 558 -0.27 -3.04 -16.28
N THR A 559 -0.24 -4.29 -15.82
CA THR A 559 -1.15 -5.36 -16.27
C THR A 559 -2.39 -5.45 -15.39
N HIS A 560 -3.52 -5.86 -15.96
CA HIS A 560 -4.69 -6.26 -15.16
C HIS A 560 -4.37 -7.54 -14.38
N ASN A 561 -4.66 -7.55 -13.08
CA ASN A 561 -4.42 -8.68 -12.20
C ASN A 561 -5.65 -9.61 -12.17
N THR A 562 -5.48 -10.84 -12.64
CA THR A 562 -6.53 -11.88 -12.61
C THR A 562 -5.91 -13.27 -12.58
N ASN A 563 -6.67 -14.24 -12.04
CA ASN A 563 -6.34 -15.66 -12.07
C ASN A 563 -7.11 -16.44 -13.17
N ASP A 564 -8.01 -15.80 -13.92
CA ASP A 564 -8.73 -16.45 -15.02
C ASP A 564 -7.74 -16.95 -16.09
N GLY A 565 -7.87 -18.23 -16.47
CA GLY A 565 -6.93 -18.92 -17.34
C GLY A 565 -5.64 -19.39 -16.66
N ASN A 566 -5.43 -19.13 -15.37
CA ASN A 566 -4.26 -19.54 -14.60
C ASN A 566 -4.56 -20.71 -13.64
N ALA A 567 -4.60 -21.92 -14.22
CA ALA A 567 -4.90 -23.15 -13.47
C ALA A 567 -3.94 -23.44 -12.29
N GLU A 568 -2.70 -22.94 -12.30
CA GLU A 568 -1.75 -23.12 -11.19
C GLU A 568 -2.12 -22.21 -10.01
N ALA A 569 -2.45 -20.94 -10.26
CA ALA A 569 -2.91 -20.02 -9.23
C ALA A 569 -4.26 -20.45 -8.62
N LEU A 570 -5.22 -20.86 -9.47
CA LEU A 570 -6.52 -21.38 -9.01
C LEU A 570 -6.35 -22.62 -8.12
N LYS A 571 -5.47 -23.56 -8.50
CA LYS A 571 -5.17 -24.73 -7.68
C LYS A 571 -4.51 -24.37 -6.35
N LYS A 572 -3.59 -23.40 -6.34
CA LYS A 572 -2.95 -22.89 -5.11
C LYS A 572 -3.98 -22.28 -4.15
N ILE A 573 -4.95 -21.50 -4.67
CA ILE A 573 -6.07 -20.99 -3.88
C ILE A 573 -6.89 -22.13 -3.27
N GLN A 574 -7.27 -23.14 -4.07
CA GLN A 574 -8.00 -24.30 -3.55
C GLN A 574 -7.20 -25.04 -2.46
N GLU A 575 -5.88 -25.21 -2.62
CA GLU A 575 -5.00 -25.86 -1.64
C GLU A 575 -4.84 -25.07 -0.33
N ASP A 576 -4.85 -23.74 -0.38
CA ASP A 576 -4.76 -22.90 0.82
C ASP A 576 -6.11 -22.80 1.54
N VAL A 577 -7.21 -22.56 0.82
CA VAL A 577 -8.57 -22.57 1.37
C VAL A 577 -8.88 -23.95 1.98
N ALA A 578 -8.62 -25.05 1.28
CA ALA A 578 -8.82 -26.40 1.81
C ALA A 578 -7.99 -26.66 3.07
N TRP A 579 -6.75 -26.13 3.13
CA TRP A 579 -5.89 -26.28 4.31
C TRP A 579 -6.45 -25.50 5.51
N VAL A 580 -6.86 -24.24 5.35
CA VAL A 580 -7.47 -23.46 6.42
C VAL A 580 -8.74 -24.15 6.93
N LEU A 581 -9.60 -24.56 6.00
CA LEU A 581 -10.86 -25.23 6.31
C LEU A 581 -10.64 -26.54 7.08
N THR A 582 -9.72 -27.40 6.63
CA THR A 582 -9.41 -28.70 7.27
C THR A 582 -8.84 -28.54 8.67
N ASN A 583 -8.03 -27.49 8.92
CA ASN A 583 -7.45 -27.23 10.24
C ASN A 583 -8.42 -26.55 11.22
N LYS A 584 -9.68 -26.30 10.82
CA LYS A 584 -10.72 -25.58 11.58
C LYS A 584 -10.43 -24.11 11.84
N SER A 585 -9.40 -23.56 11.23
CA SER A 585 -9.13 -22.12 11.21
C SER A 585 -10.13 -21.40 10.29
N SER A 586 -10.25 -20.09 10.45
CA SER A 586 -11.17 -19.23 9.70
C SER A 586 -10.45 -18.42 8.63
N ILE A 587 -11.18 -17.94 7.63
CA ILE A 587 -10.64 -17.17 6.49
C ILE A 587 -11.60 -16.07 6.05
N SER A 588 -11.05 -14.96 5.57
CA SER A 588 -11.72 -13.89 4.86
C SER A 588 -11.05 -13.70 3.51
N ILE A 589 -11.77 -13.99 2.43
CA ILE A 589 -11.28 -13.89 1.06
C ILE A 589 -11.23 -12.41 0.64
N TYR A 590 -10.03 -11.87 0.39
CA TYR A 590 -9.80 -10.47 0.04
C TYR A 590 -9.37 -10.34 -1.44
N MET A 591 -10.12 -9.67 -2.31
CA MET A 591 -11.55 -9.35 -2.19
C MET A 591 -12.41 -10.56 -2.55
N PHE A 592 -13.60 -10.72 -1.95
CA PHE A 592 -14.64 -11.59 -2.53
C PHE A 592 -15.32 -10.88 -3.71
N HIS A 593 -15.59 -9.59 -3.54
CA HIS A 593 -16.05 -8.70 -4.59
C HIS A 593 -15.55 -7.28 -4.29
N GLY A 594 -14.72 -6.74 -5.16
CA GLY A 594 -14.16 -5.40 -4.97
C GLY A 594 -15.06 -4.27 -5.48
N GLY A 595 -15.71 -4.43 -6.63
CA GLY A 595 -16.59 -3.39 -7.21
C GLY A 595 -15.83 -2.24 -7.86
N THR A 596 -16.26 -0.99 -7.65
CA THR A 596 -15.72 0.20 -8.34
C THR A 596 -15.37 1.33 -7.36
N ASN A 597 -14.19 1.93 -7.54
CA ASN A 597 -13.80 3.20 -6.94
C ASN A 597 -14.46 4.37 -7.72
N MET A 598 -15.78 4.52 -7.57
CA MET A 598 -16.58 5.53 -8.29
C MET A 598 -16.06 6.96 -8.06
N GLY A 599 -16.17 7.82 -9.08
CA GLY A 599 -15.74 9.21 -9.03
C GLY A 599 -14.23 9.40 -8.77
N PHE A 600 -13.90 9.99 -7.62
CA PHE A 600 -12.52 10.34 -7.24
C PHE A 600 -11.99 9.53 -6.05
N GLN A 601 -12.64 8.40 -5.74
CA GLN A 601 -12.45 7.65 -4.49
C GLN A 601 -11.28 6.66 -4.50
N ASN A 602 -10.53 6.58 -5.61
CA ASN A 602 -9.36 5.72 -5.76
C ASN A 602 -8.18 6.25 -4.92
N ALA A 603 -7.42 5.36 -4.27
CA ALA A 603 -6.15 5.72 -3.66
C ALA A 603 -5.05 6.03 -4.69
N GLY A 604 -3.98 6.61 -4.17
CA GLY A 604 -2.64 6.50 -4.74
C GLY A 604 -1.75 5.59 -3.88
N LEU A 605 -0.76 4.95 -4.49
CA LEU A 605 0.31 4.23 -3.79
C LEU A 605 1.64 4.97 -3.99
N TRP A 606 2.56 4.87 -3.03
CA TRP A 606 3.91 5.39 -3.18
C TRP A 606 4.90 4.26 -3.47
N ILE A 607 5.32 4.13 -4.73
CA ILE A 607 6.17 3.04 -5.22
C ILE A 607 7.36 3.62 -5.98
N ASP A 608 8.58 3.22 -5.62
CA ASP A 608 9.83 3.64 -6.27
C ASP A 608 9.99 5.17 -6.47
N ASN A 609 9.54 5.96 -5.48
CA ASN A 609 9.51 7.43 -5.50
C ASN A 609 8.58 8.04 -6.59
N ALA A 610 7.57 7.29 -7.01
CA ALA A 610 6.50 7.71 -7.91
C ALA A 610 5.12 7.41 -7.29
N LEU A 611 4.09 8.07 -7.82
CA LEU A 611 2.70 7.76 -7.54
C LEU A 611 2.22 6.63 -8.45
N ALA A 612 1.78 5.50 -7.90
CA ALA A 612 1.00 4.53 -8.66
C ALA A 612 -0.49 4.74 -8.32
N ALA A 613 -1.21 5.48 -9.17
CA ALA A 613 -2.62 5.78 -8.96
C ALA A 613 -3.48 4.54 -9.25
N VAL A 614 -4.30 4.12 -8.29
CA VAL A 614 -5.20 2.96 -8.44
C VAL A 614 -6.26 3.26 -9.50
N THR A 615 -6.66 2.23 -10.25
CA THR A 615 -7.69 2.40 -11.30
C THR A 615 -9.08 2.69 -10.71
N SER A 616 -9.99 3.17 -11.56
CA SER A 616 -11.40 3.37 -11.19
C SER A 616 -12.07 2.02 -10.92
N SER A 617 -11.73 1.00 -11.72
CA SER A 617 -12.06 -0.38 -11.42
C SER A 617 -11.38 -0.85 -10.15
N TYR A 618 -12.14 -1.53 -9.29
CA TYR A 618 -11.63 -2.33 -8.17
C TYR A 618 -12.06 -3.80 -8.35
N ASP A 619 -12.07 -4.28 -9.59
CA ASP A 619 -12.33 -5.68 -9.97
C ASP A 619 -11.50 -6.67 -9.13
N TYR A 620 -10.25 -6.29 -8.86
CA TYR A 620 -9.27 -7.02 -8.06
C TYR A 620 -8.85 -8.39 -8.66
N GLY A 621 -9.48 -8.91 -9.72
CA GLY A 621 -9.38 -10.32 -10.09
C GLY A 621 -10.11 -11.25 -9.13
N ALA A 622 -11.10 -10.71 -8.40
CA ALA A 622 -11.83 -11.36 -7.33
C ALA A 622 -12.74 -12.53 -7.82
N PRO A 623 -13.29 -13.34 -6.91
CA PRO A 623 -14.36 -14.30 -7.22
C PRO A 623 -15.54 -13.66 -7.96
N LEU A 624 -15.97 -12.45 -7.58
CA LEU A 624 -16.87 -11.66 -8.41
C LEU A 624 -16.13 -10.51 -9.09
N ASP A 625 -16.22 -10.45 -10.42
CA ASP A 625 -15.72 -9.34 -11.24
C ASP A 625 -16.33 -7.99 -10.81
N GLU A 626 -15.83 -6.87 -11.35
CA GLU A 626 -16.34 -5.51 -11.06
C GLU A 626 -17.88 -5.41 -11.21
N SER A 627 -18.46 -6.18 -12.12
CA SER A 627 -19.91 -6.19 -12.40
C SER A 627 -20.72 -7.14 -11.51
N GLY A 628 -20.08 -7.95 -10.67
CA GLY A 628 -20.72 -8.92 -9.79
C GLY A 628 -20.94 -10.32 -10.38
N ARG A 629 -20.21 -10.68 -11.45
CA ARG A 629 -20.34 -11.98 -12.15
C ARG A 629 -19.23 -12.95 -11.70
N PRO A 630 -19.51 -14.26 -11.59
CA PRO A 630 -18.57 -15.24 -11.07
C PRO A 630 -17.43 -15.56 -12.04
N THR A 631 -16.18 -15.43 -11.57
CA THR A 631 -14.93 -15.75 -12.28
C THR A 631 -14.52 -17.22 -12.09
N GLU A 632 -13.42 -17.68 -12.69
CA GLU A 632 -12.91 -19.04 -12.44
C GLU A 632 -12.54 -19.26 -10.97
N ALA A 633 -12.07 -18.21 -10.29
CA ALA A 633 -11.78 -18.23 -8.85
C ALA A 633 -13.03 -18.54 -8.00
N TYR A 634 -14.20 -17.99 -8.34
CA TYR A 634 -15.46 -18.27 -7.65
C TYR A 634 -15.83 -19.74 -7.71
N TYR A 635 -15.76 -20.37 -8.88
CA TYR A 635 -16.09 -21.77 -9.04
C TYR A 635 -15.09 -22.66 -8.30
N ALA A 636 -13.80 -22.36 -8.39
CA ALA A 636 -12.74 -23.10 -7.71
C ALA A 636 -12.91 -23.06 -6.18
N ILE A 637 -13.14 -21.88 -5.61
CA ILE A 637 -13.37 -21.69 -4.17
C ILE A 637 -14.68 -22.35 -3.71
N ARG A 638 -15.77 -22.18 -4.47
CA ARG A 638 -17.08 -22.80 -4.16
C ARG A 638 -16.99 -24.32 -4.11
N GLU A 639 -16.28 -24.93 -5.05
CA GLU A 639 -16.04 -26.38 -5.07
C GLU A 639 -15.32 -26.83 -3.80
N THR A 640 -14.26 -26.12 -3.39
CA THR A 640 -13.51 -26.41 -2.16
C THR A 640 -14.38 -26.28 -0.90
N ILE A 641 -15.20 -25.23 -0.79
CA ILE A 641 -16.10 -25.03 0.35
C ILE A 641 -17.16 -26.14 0.41
N ILE A 642 -17.80 -26.47 -0.71
CA ILE A 642 -18.82 -27.54 -0.75
C ILE A 642 -18.21 -28.91 -0.41
N ALA A 643 -16.99 -29.19 -0.90
CA ALA A 643 -16.28 -30.43 -0.57
C ALA A 643 -15.98 -30.54 0.94
N HIS A 644 -15.63 -29.43 1.60
CA HIS A 644 -15.42 -29.38 3.06
C HIS A 644 -16.72 -29.55 3.85
N LEU A 645 -17.80 -28.88 3.44
CA LEU A 645 -19.11 -28.96 4.13
C LEU A 645 -19.82 -30.32 3.92
N GLY A 646 -19.51 -31.02 2.83
CA GLY A 646 -20.02 -32.37 2.54
C GLY A 646 -21.50 -32.43 2.15
N GLY A 647 -22.02 -33.66 2.04
CA GLY A 647 -23.31 -33.95 1.40
C GLY A 647 -24.58 -33.43 2.08
N ASN A 648 -24.46 -32.71 3.21
CA ASN A 648 -25.58 -32.05 3.91
C ASN A 648 -25.46 -30.50 3.85
N SER A 649 -24.60 -29.93 3.01
CA SER A 649 -24.40 -28.48 2.94
C SER A 649 -25.68 -27.73 2.54
N THR A 650 -25.93 -26.57 3.16
CA THR A 650 -27.05 -25.67 2.86
C THR A 650 -26.66 -24.55 1.87
N VAL A 651 -25.58 -24.73 1.11
CA VAL A 651 -25.09 -23.75 0.13
C VAL A 651 -26.09 -23.63 -1.03
N PRO A 652 -26.66 -22.44 -1.31
CA PRO A 652 -27.60 -22.24 -2.41
C PRO A 652 -27.00 -22.47 -3.81
N ASP A 653 -27.87 -22.68 -4.78
CA ASP A 653 -27.52 -22.55 -6.20
C ASP A 653 -27.11 -21.11 -6.54
N ILE A 654 -26.27 -20.96 -7.57
CA ILE A 654 -25.74 -19.66 -8.00
C ILE A 654 -26.88 -18.83 -8.65
N PRO A 655 -27.18 -17.61 -8.15
CA PRO A 655 -28.13 -16.71 -8.77
C PRO A 655 -27.82 -16.44 -10.25
N VAL A 656 -28.83 -16.56 -11.11
CA VAL A 656 -28.71 -16.29 -12.55
C VAL A 656 -28.54 -14.78 -12.77
N LYS A 657 -27.41 -14.37 -13.34
CA LYS A 657 -27.13 -12.98 -13.68
C LYS A 657 -27.81 -12.57 -14.99
N THR A 658 -28.35 -11.35 -15.01
CA THR A 658 -28.86 -10.74 -16.24
C THR A 658 -27.69 -10.50 -17.22
N PRO A 659 -27.84 -10.78 -18.52
CA PRO A 659 -26.80 -10.49 -19.51
C PRO A 659 -26.35 -9.03 -19.48
N LEU A 660 -25.07 -8.80 -19.80
CA LEU A 660 -24.56 -7.47 -20.10
C LEU A 660 -25.18 -6.98 -21.42
N ILE A 661 -25.52 -5.69 -21.50
CA ILE A 661 -26.06 -5.07 -22.71
C ILE A 661 -24.96 -4.40 -23.53
N GLU A 662 -25.22 -4.23 -24.82
CA GLU A 662 -24.42 -3.39 -25.71
C GLU A 662 -25.20 -2.11 -26.00
N VAL A 663 -24.49 -0.98 -26.04
CA VAL A 663 -25.04 0.32 -26.45
C VAL A 663 -24.32 0.72 -27.72
N PRO A 664 -25.00 0.81 -28.87
CA PRO A 664 -24.38 1.17 -30.14
C PRO A 664 -23.59 2.48 -30.06
N THR A 665 -22.51 2.59 -30.83
CA THR A 665 -21.66 3.78 -30.82
C THR A 665 -22.46 5.06 -31.05
N PHE A 666 -22.40 5.97 -30.09
CA PHE A 666 -23.08 7.26 -30.15
C PHE A 666 -22.07 8.41 -30.13
N GLN A 667 -22.53 9.58 -30.58
CA GLN A 667 -21.66 10.75 -30.81
C GLN A 667 -21.78 11.76 -29.68
N LEU A 668 -20.63 12.22 -29.19
CA LEU A 668 -20.43 13.25 -28.20
C LEU A 668 -19.95 14.53 -28.90
N LYS A 669 -20.42 15.70 -28.44
CA LYS A 669 -20.07 16.99 -29.04
C LYS A 669 -19.38 17.90 -28.02
N PRO A 670 -18.34 18.67 -28.41
CA PRO A 670 -17.80 19.74 -27.57
C PRO A 670 -18.91 20.65 -27.05
N SER A 671 -19.03 20.72 -25.72
CA SER A 671 -20.05 21.45 -24.99
C SER A 671 -19.46 22.78 -24.53
N VAL A 672 -18.46 22.74 -23.65
CA VAL A 672 -17.81 23.96 -23.12
C VAL A 672 -16.37 23.68 -22.66
N ALA A 673 -15.46 24.64 -22.80
CA ALA A 673 -14.11 24.53 -22.24
C ALA A 673 -14.15 24.74 -20.72
N LEU A 674 -13.36 23.97 -19.97
CA LEU A 674 -13.28 24.09 -18.51
C LEU A 674 -12.90 25.51 -18.06
N PHE A 675 -12.03 26.18 -18.81
CA PHE A 675 -11.53 27.52 -18.50
C PHE A 675 -12.58 28.64 -18.72
N ASP A 676 -13.66 28.35 -19.45
CA ASP A 676 -14.78 29.28 -19.69
C ASP A 676 -15.87 29.20 -18.61
N VAL A 677 -15.90 28.13 -17.80
CA VAL A 677 -16.90 27.86 -16.75
C VAL A 677 -16.31 27.78 -15.35
N LEU A 678 -15.16 28.43 -15.16
CA LEU A 678 -14.49 28.51 -13.86
C LEU A 678 -15.38 29.19 -12.81
N PRO A 679 -15.36 28.72 -11.54
CA PRO A 679 -16.07 29.36 -10.45
C PRO A 679 -15.42 30.69 -10.06
N LYS A 680 -15.97 31.36 -9.04
CA LYS A 680 -15.33 32.55 -8.46
C LYS A 680 -13.96 32.16 -7.86
N PRO A 681 -12.85 32.83 -8.22
CA PRO A 681 -11.55 32.52 -7.64
C PRO A 681 -11.42 33.01 -6.21
N ALA A 682 -10.65 32.28 -5.41
CA ALA A 682 -9.94 32.81 -4.27
C ALA A 682 -8.74 33.63 -4.77
N ILE A 683 -8.64 34.91 -4.37
CA ILE A 683 -7.51 35.78 -4.71
C ILE A 683 -6.52 35.74 -3.55
N GLN A 684 -5.29 35.34 -3.81
CA GLN A 684 -4.30 35.05 -2.78
C GLN A 684 -2.90 35.51 -3.20
N LYS A 685 -2.08 35.94 -2.23
CA LYS A 685 -0.72 36.38 -2.53
C LYS A 685 0.20 35.22 -2.92
N ASN A 686 0.04 34.08 -2.25
CA ASN A 686 0.70 32.81 -2.56
C ASN A 686 -0.35 31.82 -3.07
N PRO A 687 0.01 30.78 -3.83
CA PRO A 687 -0.90 29.68 -4.10
C PRO A 687 -1.14 28.89 -2.80
N THR A 688 -2.25 28.14 -2.74
CA THR A 688 -2.60 27.27 -1.61
C THR A 688 -3.20 25.97 -2.10
N HIS A 689 -3.04 24.91 -1.31
CA HIS A 689 -3.57 23.57 -1.56
C HIS A 689 -5.10 23.53 -1.48
N MET A 690 -5.70 22.46 -1.99
CA MET A 690 -7.16 22.39 -2.17
C MET A 690 -7.93 22.30 -0.85
N GLU A 691 -7.36 21.69 0.17
CA GLU A 691 -8.00 21.45 1.46
C GLU A 691 -8.19 22.76 2.24
N ALA A 692 -7.23 23.70 2.16
CA ALA A 692 -7.36 25.06 2.70
C ALA A 692 -8.51 25.88 2.06
N LEU A 693 -9.04 25.44 0.92
CA LEU A 693 -10.20 26.02 0.24
C LEU A 693 -11.49 25.20 0.44
N GLY A 694 -11.46 24.21 1.34
CA GLY A 694 -12.60 23.32 1.60
C GLY A 694 -12.88 22.33 0.47
N GLN A 695 -11.88 22.02 -0.37
CA GLN A 695 -12.02 21.08 -1.48
C GLN A 695 -11.30 19.76 -1.18
N SER A 696 -12.05 18.66 -1.18
CA SER A 696 -11.52 17.31 -0.97
C SER A 696 -10.98 16.67 -2.26
N TYR A 697 -11.69 16.78 -3.38
CA TYR A 697 -11.45 15.93 -4.57
C TYR A 697 -11.38 16.71 -5.89
N GLY A 698 -11.06 16.04 -6.99
CA GLY A 698 -11.08 16.61 -8.34
C GLY A 698 -9.82 17.40 -8.70
N PHE A 699 -10.00 18.63 -9.21
CA PHE A 699 -8.95 19.44 -9.82
C PHE A 699 -8.86 20.81 -9.16
N ILE A 700 -7.72 21.49 -9.26
CA ILE A 700 -7.57 22.87 -8.78
C ILE A 700 -6.72 23.66 -9.79
N MET A 701 -7.23 24.82 -10.21
CA MET A 701 -6.55 25.66 -11.20
C MET A 701 -5.95 26.90 -10.54
N TYR A 702 -4.68 27.19 -10.84
CA TYR A 702 -3.96 28.38 -10.42
C TYR A 702 -3.68 29.25 -11.64
N ARG A 703 -4.08 30.52 -11.61
CA ARG A 703 -3.83 31.49 -12.69
C ARG A 703 -3.02 32.68 -12.18
N HIS A 704 -1.91 32.98 -12.84
CA HIS A 704 -1.03 34.12 -12.59
C HIS A 704 -0.90 34.98 -13.85
N GLU A 705 -0.88 36.29 -13.70
CA GLU A 705 -0.66 37.24 -14.80
C GLU A 705 0.73 37.86 -14.68
N VAL A 706 1.60 37.58 -15.66
CA VAL A 706 3.03 37.84 -15.61
C VAL A 706 3.32 39.35 -15.63
N LYS A 707 3.84 39.89 -14.52
CA LYS A 707 4.07 41.34 -14.36
C LYS A 707 5.41 41.83 -14.92
N THR A 708 6.39 40.94 -15.01
CA THR A 708 7.75 41.15 -15.56
C THR A 708 8.14 39.92 -16.36
N ALA A 709 9.00 40.04 -17.38
CA ALA A 709 9.44 38.87 -18.14
C ALA A 709 10.21 37.87 -17.24
N LEU A 710 10.00 36.57 -17.47
CA LEU A 710 10.49 35.47 -16.65
C LEU A 710 10.95 34.32 -17.54
N LYS A 711 12.10 33.71 -17.23
CA LYS A 711 12.63 32.58 -17.98
C LYS A 711 13.28 31.55 -17.06
N GLY A 712 12.99 30.27 -17.28
CA GLY A 712 13.57 29.16 -16.52
C GLY A 712 12.61 27.98 -16.37
N SER A 713 13.05 26.96 -15.64
CA SER A 713 12.22 25.79 -15.33
C SER A 713 11.16 26.13 -14.28
N LEU A 714 9.93 25.63 -14.50
CA LEU A 714 8.82 25.74 -13.57
C LEU A 714 8.99 24.75 -12.41
N LYS A 715 8.73 25.21 -11.18
CA LYS A 715 8.55 24.36 -10.00
C LYS A 715 7.18 24.65 -9.37
N PRO A 716 6.20 23.72 -9.45
CA PRO A 716 4.87 23.93 -8.90
C PRO A 716 4.81 23.54 -7.42
N GLY A 717 5.27 24.42 -6.53
CA GLY A 717 5.35 24.14 -5.10
C GLY A 717 6.64 23.44 -4.67
N ASP A 718 6.60 22.82 -3.49
CA ASP A 718 7.66 21.94 -2.97
C ASP A 718 7.81 20.66 -3.81
N VAL A 719 6.70 20.00 -4.13
CA VAL A 719 6.60 18.84 -5.05
C VAL A 719 5.25 18.85 -5.79
N PRO A 720 5.18 18.37 -7.05
CA PRO A 720 3.92 18.20 -7.76
C PRO A 720 2.96 17.27 -6.99
N ARG A 721 1.66 17.62 -6.90
CA ARG A 721 0.61 16.81 -6.24
C ARG A 721 -0.72 16.88 -7.00
N ASP A 722 -0.93 16.09 -8.05
CA ASP A 722 -0.05 15.01 -8.54
C ASP A 722 0.34 15.17 -10.00
N ARG A 723 -0.62 15.53 -10.86
CA ARG A 723 -0.41 15.83 -12.28
C ARG A 723 -0.71 17.28 -12.54
N VAL A 724 0.29 18.02 -13.03
CA VAL A 724 0.20 19.47 -13.30
C VAL A 724 0.25 19.70 -14.81
N LEU A 725 -0.89 20.03 -15.41
CA LEU A 725 -0.97 20.47 -16.80
C LEU A 725 -0.67 21.98 -16.85
N VAL A 726 0.34 22.37 -17.63
CA VAL A 726 0.86 23.74 -17.69
C VAL A 726 0.40 24.39 -18.98
N TYR A 727 -0.25 25.55 -18.87
CA TYR A 727 -0.72 26.34 -20.00
C TYR A 727 -0.15 27.77 -19.94
N VAL A 728 0.08 28.35 -21.11
CA VAL A 728 0.43 29.77 -21.28
C VAL A 728 -0.57 30.37 -22.27
N ASN A 729 -1.28 31.42 -21.84
CA ASN A 729 -2.33 32.08 -22.63
C ASN A 729 -3.40 31.09 -23.16
N GLY A 730 -3.74 30.05 -22.39
CA GLY A 730 -4.68 28.99 -22.79
C GLY A 730 -4.12 27.88 -23.69
N GLU A 731 -2.84 27.88 -24.05
CA GLU A 731 -2.20 26.80 -24.82
C GLU A 731 -1.34 25.90 -23.93
N ARG A 732 -1.51 24.57 -24.00
CA ARG A 732 -0.74 23.59 -23.19
C ARG A 732 0.71 23.56 -23.66
N VAL A 733 1.64 23.84 -22.76
CA VAL A 733 3.09 23.87 -23.02
C VAL A 733 3.86 22.73 -22.35
N GLY A 734 3.21 21.92 -21.52
CA GLY A 734 3.78 20.70 -20.94
C GLY A 734 2.97 20.15 -19.79
N VAL A 735 3.40 19.00 -19.27
CA VAL A 735 2.84 18.33 -18.09
C VAL A 735 3.97 17.96 -17.14
N ILE A 736 3.73 18.09 -15.84
CA ILE A 736 4.59 17.54 -14.78
C ILE A 736 3.76 16.48 -14.05
N ASP A 737 4.02 15.21 -14.34
CA ASP A 737 3.24 14.08 -13.82
C ASP A 737 4.07 13.23 -12.84
N ARG A 738 3.51 13.02 -11.65
CA ARG A 738 4.16 12.28 -10.55
C ARG A 738 3.98 10.76 -10.65
N ILE A 739 3.27 10.23 -11.66
CA ILE A 739 3.35 8.78 -11.96
C ILE A 739 4.74 8.35 -12.47
N TYR A 740 5.57 9.31 -12.88
CA TYR A 740 6.96 9.07 -13.26
C TYR A 740 7.92 9.32 -12.10
N MET A 741 8.84 8.37 -11.88
CA MET A 741 9.94 8.50 -10.91
C MET A 741 10.82 9.74 -11.17
N VAL A 742 10.89 10.18 -12.43
CA VAL A 742 11.51 11.45 -12.84
C VAL A 742 10.52 12.19 -13.74
N PRO A 743 9.70 13.10 -13.19
CA PRO A 743 8.76 13.89 -13.98
C PRO A 743 9.45 14.80 -15.00
N ALA A 744 8.77 15.11 -16.10
CA ALA A 744 9.26 16.04 -17.12
C ALA A 744 9.54 17.43 -16.53
N THR A 745 10.59 18.11 -17.03
CA THR A 745 10.92 19.49 -16.65
C THR A 745 10.35 20.48 -17.64
N VAL A 746 9.26 21.17 -17.27
CA VAL A 746 8.68 22.24 -18.10
C VAL A 746 9.52 23.51 -17.97
N THR A 747 9.99 24.05 -19.09
CA THR A 747 10.79 25.29 -19.15
C THR A 747 10.01 26.37 -19.89
N LEU A 748 9.94 27.56 -19.30
CA LEU A 748 9.10 28.67 -19.74
C LEU A 748 9.93 29.89 -20.12
N ASP A 749 9.43 30.69 -21.05
CA ASP A 749 9.98 31.99 -21.50
C ASP A 749 8.80 32.97 -21.65
N LEU A 750 8.39 33.56 -20.52
CA LEU A 750 7.17 34.35 -20.37
C LEU A 750 7.46 35.85 -20.48
N LYS A 751 6.58 36.57 -21.16
CA LYS A 751 6.60 38.01 -21.34
C LYS A 751 5.64 38.68 -20.37
N LYS A 752 5.87 39.97 -20.11
CA LYS A 752 4.90 40.79 -19.37
C LYS A 752 3.54 40.78 -20.09
N GLY A 753 2.49 40.42 -19.37
CA GLY A 753 1.12 40.31 -19.87
C GLY A 753 0.70 38.89 -20.26
N ASP A 754 1.63 37.93 -20.33
CA ASP A 754 1.26 36.52 -20.49
C ASP A 754 0.52 36.01 -19.25
N VAL A 755 -0.38 35.05 -19.45
CA VAL A 755 -1.12 34.37 -18.39
C VAL A 755 -0.54 32.96 -18.25
N LEU A 756 -0.06 32.63 -17.05
CA LEU A 756 0.36 31.28 -16.67
C LEU A 756 -0.78 30.58 -15.94
N GLU A 757 -1.14 29.39 -16.38
CA GLU A 757 -2.21 28.58 -15.81
C GLU A 757 -1.70 27.18 -15.48
N LEU A 758 -1.85 26.77 -14.22
CA LEU A 758 -1.52 25.44 -13.74
C LEU A 758 -2.82 24.74 -13.36
N LEU A 759 -3.23 23.73 -14.13
CA LEU A 759 -4.34 22.85 -13.76
C LEU A 759 -3.75 21.61 -13.08
N VAL A 760 -4.07 21.43 -11.80
CA VAL A 760 -3.58 20.31 -11.01
C VAL A 760 -4.68 19.31 -10.75
N GLU A 761 -4.44 18.03 -11.05
CA GLU A 761 -5.31 16.91 -10.71
C GLU A 761 -4.86 16.28 -9.39
N ASN A 762 -5.79 16.08 -8.43
CA ASN A 762 -5.60 15.08 -7.37
C ASN A 762 -5.91 13.72 -7.96
N MET A 763 -4.90 12.87 -8.11
CA MET A 763 -5.00 11.53 -8.69
C MET A 763 -5.34 10.44 -7.67
N GLY A 764 -5.43 10.80 -6.38
CA GLY A 764 -5.62 9.90 -5.25
C GLY A 764 -4.61 10.21 -4.15
N ARG A 765 -5.06 10.48 -2.93
CA ARG A 765 -4.21 10.57 -1.74
C ARG A 765 -3.64 9.20 -1.41
N ILE A 766 -2.42 9.21 -0.89
CA ILE A 766 -1.69 8.00 -0.58
C ILE A 766 -2.31 7.32 0.63
N ASP A 767 -2.72 6.07 0.48
CA ASP A 767 -3.36 5.28 1.53
C ASP A 767 -2.37 4.41 2.30
N TYR A 768 -1.24 4.00 1.72
CA TYR A 768 -0.29 3.10 2.40
C TYR A 768 1.12 3.70 2.58
N GLY A 769 1.76 3.32 3.70
CA GLY A 769 3.18 3.54 3.96
C GLY A 769 3.55 4.94 4.47
N PRO A 770 4.86 5.28 4.53
CA PRO A 770 5.34 6.46 5.26
C PRO A 770 4.94 7.80 4.63
N ALA A 771 4.46 7.81 3.38
CA ALA A 771 4.00 9.03 2.71
C ALA A 771 2.60 9.49 3.19
N LEU A 772 1.83 8.64 3.87
CA LEU A 772 0.46 8.90 4.33
C LEU A 772 0.30 10.15 5.22
N VAL A 773 1.36 10.63 5.86
CA VAL A 773 1.28 11.73 6.84
C VAL A 773 1.10 13.13 6.25
N GLU A 774 1.46 13.36 4.97
CA GLU A 774 1.33 14.68 4.31
C GLU A 774 0.64 14.53 2.95
N GLN A 775 -0.69 14.66 2.97
CA GLN A 775 -1.57 14.39 1.82
C GLN A 775 -2.40 15.60 1.37
N ARG A 776 -1.92 16.82 1.62
CA ARG A 776 -2.46 18.03 0.96
C ARG A 776 -2.22 17.96 -0.54
N LYS A 777 -3.17 18.39 -1.36
CA LYS A 777 -3.15 18.24 -2.84
C LYS A 777 -3.24 19.59 -3.53
N GLY A 778 -2.80 19.67 -4.80
CA GLY A 778 -2.57 20.94 -5.47
C GLY A 778 -1.16 21.48 -5.23
N VAL A 779 -1.02 22.78 -4.99
CA VAL A 779 0.27 23.45 -4.76
C VAL A 779 0.46 23.74 -3.28
N VAL A 780 1.46 23.11 -2.68
CA VAL A 780 1.97 23.43 -1.33
C VAL A 780 3.26 24.24 -1.48
N GLY A 781 3.36 25.37 -0.78
CA GLY A 781 4.54 26.25 -0.87
C GLY A 781 4.57 27.15 -2.11
N ASN A 782 5.77 27.57 -2.51
CA ASN A 782 5.97 28.58 -3.56
C ASN A 782 6.04 27.96 -4.96
N VAL A 783 5.40 28.61 -5.94
CA VAL A 783 5.66 28.35 -7.36
C VAL A 783 6.83 29.22 -7.83
N THR A 784 7.80 28.64 -8.54
CA THR A 784 8.93 29.40 -9.10
C THR A 784 9.15 29.16 -10.59
N ILE A 785 9.74 30.16 -11.26
CA ILE A 785 10.33 30.04 -12.61
C ILE A 785 11.80 30.42 -12.52
N GLY A 786 12.68 29.42 -12.62
CA GLY A 786 14.05 29.54 -12.14
C GLY A 786 14.05 29.91 -10.66
N ASP A 787 14.78 30.97 -10.30
CA ASP A 787 14.88 31.49 -8.93
C ASP A 787 13.76 32.49 -8.55
N ASN A 788 12.87 32.83 -9.48
CA ASN A 788 11.82 33.83 -9.26
C ASN A 788 10.57 33.20 -8.64
N VAL A 789 10.22 33.60 -7.41
CA VAL A 789 8.95 33.23 -6.76
C VAL A 789 7.79 34.03 -7.37
N LEU A 790 6.72 33.34 -7.75
CA LEU A 790 5.52 33.95 -8.33
C LEU A 790 4.46 34.22 -7.25
N LEU A 791 3.90 35.43 -7.29
CA LEU A 791 2.91 35.93 -6.34
C LEU A 791 1.60 36.35 -7.05
N ASP A 792 0.59 36.71 -6.28
CA ASP A 792 -0.69 37.27 -6.75
C ASP A 792 -1.45 36.32 -7.68
N TRP A 793 -1.94 35.24 -7.08
CA TRP A 793 -2.63 34.13 -7.70
C TRP A 793 -4.16 34.26 -7.63
N LYS A 794 -4.83 33.80 -8.69
CA LYS A 794 -6.25 33.45 -8.68
C LYS A 794 -6.36 31.93 -8.66
N THR A 795 -6.87 31.38 -7.56
CA THR A 795 -7.03 29.94 -7.36
C THR A 795 -8.50 29.56 -7.49
N TYR A 796 -8.79 28.50 -8.24
CA TYR A 796 -10.14 28.06 -8.58
C TYR A 796 -10.31 26.60 -8.16
N PRO A 797 -11.06 26.32 -7.07
CA PRO A 797 -11.43 24.97 -6.69
C PRO A 797 -12.36 24.33 -7.73
N LEU A 798 -12.07 23.11 -8.17
CA LEU A 798 -12.86 22.38 -9.18
C LEU A 798 -13.14 20.96 -8.69
N ALA A 799 -14.05 20.85 -7.70
CA ALA A 799 -14.42 19.56 -7.11
C ALA A 799 -14.96 18.55 -8.15
N LEU A 800 -15.75 19.06 -9.12
CA LEU A 800 -16.29 18.29 -10.25
C LEU A 800 -17.00 16.98 -9.86
N GLU A 801 -17.65 16.92 -8.70
CA GLU A 801 -18.55 15.81 -8.37
C GLU A 801 -19.68 15.71 -9.40
N GLN A 802 -20.19 16.87 -9.83
CA GLN A 802 -21.12 17.04 -10.95
C GLN A 802 -20.46 17.79 -12.12
N PRO A 803 -20.82 17.48 -13.37
CA PRO A 803 -20.38 18.25 -14.53
C PRO A 803 -21.12 19.59 -14.61
N PRO A 804 -20.59 20.60 -15.33
CA PRO A 804 -21.37 21.77 -15.68
C PRO A 804 -22.58 21.37 -16.54
N ALA A 805 -23.72 22.03 -16.33
CA ALA A 805 -24.91 21.81 -17.15
C ALA A 805 -24.57 21.96 -18.65
N PRO A 806 -25.02 21.06 -19.55
CA PRO A 806 -24.65 21.09 -20.96
C PRO A 806 -24.95 22.45 -21.61
N GLN A 807 -23.90 23.15 -22.02
CA GLN A 807 -24.03 24.40 -22.77
C GLN A 807 -23.61 24.09 -24.20
N ALA A 808 -24.52 24.09 -25.17
CA ALA A 808 -24.17 23.92 -26.58
C ALA A 808 -23.49 25.20 -27.14
N LYS A 809 -22.29 25.52 -26.62
CA LYS A 809 -21.67 26.85 -26.72
C LYS A 809 -20.16 26.83 -26.91
N TYR A 810 -19.52 25.68 -27.11
CA TYR A 810 -18.10 25.62 -27.44
C TYR A 810 -17.85 26.43 -28.73
N ARG A 811 -17.05 27.49 -28.60
CA ARG A 811 -16.70 28.44 -29.68
C ARG A 811 -15.19 28.50 -29.93
N GLY A 812 -14.43 27.61 -29.31
CA GLY A 812 -12.99 27.50 -29.51
C GLY A 812 -12.62 26.95 -30.88
N PRO A 813 -11.32 26.89 -31.21
CA PRO A 813 -10.82 26.21 -32.40
C PRO A 813 -11.14 24.70 -32.37
N ALA A 814 -10.86 23.99 -33.47
CA ALA A 814 -10.96 22.54 -33.47
C ALA A 814 -10.04 21.95 -32.35
N PRO A 815 -10.53 21.01 -31.51
CA PRO A 815 -9.75 20.50 -30.39
C PRO A 815 -8.43 19.86 -30.80
N SER A 816 -7.39 20.10 -29.99
CA SER A 816 -6.03 19.62 -30.17
C SER A 816 -5.43 19.21 -28.83
N SER A 817 -4.36 18.41 -28.86
CA SER A 817 -3.56 18.07 -27.66
C SER A 817 -2.96 19.29 -26.93
N THR A 818 -2.95 20.47 -27.56
CA THR A 818 -2.54 21.75 -26.96
C THR A 818 -3.70 22.59 -26.40
N SER A 819 -4.94 22.16 -26.58
CA SER A 819 -6.13 22.88 -26.10
C SER A 819 -6.32 22.74 -24.58
N THR A 820 -7.00 23.70 -23.96
CA THR A 820 -7.54 23.56 -22.60
C THR A 820 -8.52 22.38 -22.51
N PRO A 821 -8.78 21.79 -21.33
CA PRO A 821 -9.77 20.72 -21.18
C PRO A 821 -11.17 21.12 -21.64
N ILE A 822 -11.89 20.17 -22.23
CA ILE A 822 -13.22 20.39 -22.81
C ILE A 822 -14.21 19.36 -22.25
N PHE A 823 -15.37 19.84 -21.81
CA PHE A 823 -16.53 18.99 -21.57
C PHE A 823 -17.22 18.70 -22.91
N TYR A 824 -17.48 17.44 -23.18
CA TYR A 824 -18.29 16.96 -24.28
C TYR A 824 -19.61 16.43 -23.72
N SER A 825 -20.71 16.64 -24.43
CA SER A 825 -22.04 16.16 -24.02
C SER A 825 -22.72 15.38 -25.14
N GLY A 826 -23.56 14.43 -24.78
CA GLY A 826 -24.43 13.69 -25.69
C GLY A 826 -25.50 12.92 -24.94
N SER A 827 -26.24 12.08 -25.66
CA SER A 827 -27.32 11.27 -25.10
C SER A 827 -27.50 9.96 -25.86
N PHE A 828 -27.96 8.91 -25.17
CA PHE A 828 -28.28 7.62 -25.76
C PHE A 828 -29.54 6.99 -25.15
N ASP A 829 -30.18 6.13 -25.93
CA ASP A 829 -31.32 5.29 -25.52
C ASP A 829 -30.82 3.83 -25.40
N VAL A 830 -31.48 3.01 -24.57
CA VAL A 830 -31.23 1.56 -24.47
C VAL A 830 -32.54 0.78 -24.57
N GLU A 831 -32.55 -0.27 -25.38
CA GLU A 831 -33.76 -1.08 -25.58
C GLU A 831 -34.18 -1.81 -24.30
N THR A 832 -33.20 -2.40 -23.61
CA THR A 832 -33.35 -3.08 -22.32
C THR A 832 -32.38 -2.45 -21.32
N ILE A 833 -32.82 -2.24 -20.09
CA ILE A 833 -31.95 -1.78 -19.00
C ILE A 833 -31.11 -2.97 -18.50
N GLY A 834 -29.80 -2.78 -18.42
CA GLY A 834 -28.85 -3.76 -17.92
C GLY A 834 -27.45 -3.15 -17.80
N ASP A 835 -26.56 -3.87 -17.14
CA ASP A 835 -25.16 -3.50 -16.97
C ASP A 835 -24.42 -3.44 -18.32
N THR A 836 -23.49 -2.52 -18.47
CA THR A 836 -22.57 -2.44 -19.61
C THR A 836 -21.20 -1.90 -19.18
N PHE A 837 -20.19 -1.99 -20.04
CA PHE A 837 -18.93 -1.27 -19.85
C PHE A 837 -18.82 -0.18 -20.92
N LEU A 838 -18.57 1.06 -20.51
CA LEU A 838 -18.44 2.20 -21.42
C LEU A 838 -16.98 2.36 -21.88
N GLU A 839 -16.76 2.25 -23.18
CA GLU A 839 -15.48 2.57 -23.83
C GLU A 839 -15.51 3.96 -24.47
N LEU A 840 -14.33 4.57 -24.54
CA LEU A 840 -14.07 5.88 -25.14
C LEU A 840 -12.97 5.77 -26.22
N PRO A 841 -13.31 5.33 -27.44
CA PRO A 841 -12.32 5.14 -28.51
C PRO A 841 -11.65 6.46 -28.92
N GLY A 842 -10.32 6.50 -28.87
CA GLY A 842 -9.51 7.67 -29.27
C GLY A 842 -9.35 8.76 -28.20
N TRP A 843 -9.91 8.60 -27.00
CA TRP A 843 -9.77 9.59 -25.92
C TRP A 843 -8.54 9.30 -25.06
N VAL A 844 -7.83 10.34 -24.62
CA VAL A 844 -6.58 10.19 -23.86
C VAL A 844 -6.81 10.02 -22.35
N LYS A 845 -7.27 11.06 -21.65
CA LYS A 845 -7.47 11.06 -20.19
C LYS A 845 -8.62 11.97 -19.78
N GLY A 846 -9.39 11.55 -18.77
CA GLY A 846 -10.52 12.34 -18.31
C GLY A 846 -11.44 11.66 -17.30
N ILE A 847 -12.64 12.23 -17.16
CA ILE A 847 -13.71 11.81 -16.23
C ILE A 847 -15.03 11.65 -17.00
N VAL A 848 -15.88 10.70 -16.60
CA VAL A 848 -17.20 10.47 -17.21
C VAL A 848 -18.33 10.57 -16.19
N TRP A 849 -19.42 11.23 -16.60
CA TRP A 849 -20.70 11.19 -15.88
C TRP A 849 -21.80 10.64 -16.78
N VAL A 850 -22.65 9.76 -16.24
CA VAL A 850 -23.89 9.30 -16.88
C VAL A 850 -25.06 9.56 -15.93
N ASN A 851 -26.11 10.23 -16.41
CA ASN A 851 -27.28 10.63 -15.62
C ASN A 851 -26.95 11.39 -14.31
N GLY A 852 -25.80 12.08 -14.25
CA GLY A 852 -25.31 12.78 -13.06
C GLY A 852 -24.45 11.92 -12.13
N VAL A 853 -24.31 10.61 -12.36
CA VAL A 853 -23.40 9.75 -11.60
C VAL A 853 -21.99 9.84 -12.19
N ASN A 854 -21.00 10.18 -11.37
CA ASN A 854 -19.60 10.19 -11.75
C ASN A 854 -19.04 8.76 -11.75
N LEU A 855 -18.81 8.19 -12.93
CA LEU A 855 -18.28 6.83 -13.10
C LEU A 855 -16.78 6.74 -12.77
N GLY A 856 -16.11 7.88 -12.63
CA GLY A 856 -14.69 7.99 -12.33
C GLY A 856 -13.81 8.24 -13.57
N ARG A 857 -12.54 7.87 -13.44
CA ARG A 857 -11.46 8.25 -14.35
C ARG A 857 -11.27 7.24 -15.48
N TYR A 858 -11.02 7.73 -16.69
CA TYR A 858 -10.47 6.95 -17.79
C TYR A 858 -9.07 7.45 -18.17
N TRP A 859 -8.20 6.55 -18.59
CA TRP A 859 -6.89 6.90 -19.13
C TRP A 859 -6.40 5.81 -20.10
N ILE A 860 -6.07 6.21 -21.32
CA ILE A 860 -5.66 5.33 -22.43
C ILE A 860 -4.47 4.43 -22.09
N ILE A 861 -3.62 4.82 -21.12
CA ILE A 861 -2.43 4.07 -20.74
C ILE A 861 -2.72 2.71 -20.07
N GLY A 862 -3.94 2.53 -19.56
CA GLY A 862 -4.41 1.24 -19.05
C GLY A 862 -3.89 0.85 -17.65
N PRO A 863 -4.18 -0.38 -17.19
CA PRO A 863 -4.77 -1.48 -17.96
C PRO A 863 -6.27 -1.34 -18.25
N GLN A 864 -7.00 -0.54 -17.45
CA GLN A 864 -8.44 -0.30 -17.63
C GLN A 864 -8.72 0.53 -18.89
N GLN A 865 -9.42 -0.05 -19.88
CA GLN A 865 -9.84 0.67 -21.10
C GLN A 865 -11.34 1.05 -21.13
N SER A 866 -12.11 0.55 -20.16
CA SER A 866 -13.56 0.81 -20.05
C SER A 866 -14.01 1.02 -18.60
N LEU A 867 -15.05 1.83 -18.42
CA LEU A 867 -15.69 2.13 -17.13
C LEU A 867 -16.95 1.27 -16.95
N TYR A 868 -17.13 0.65 -15.79
CA TYR A 868 -18.39 -0.04 -15.49
C TYR A 868 -19.55 0.97 -15.39
N LEU A 869 -20.65 0.65 -16.07
CA LEU A 869 -21.89 1.42 -16.06
C LEU A 869 -23.03 0.52 -15.57
N PRO A 870 -23.35 0.58 -14.27
CA PRO A 870 -24.46 -0.15 -13.67
C PRO A 870 -25.80 0.12 -14.35
N GLY A 871 -26.56 -0.93 -14.63
CA GLY A 871 -27.89 -0.82 -15.20
C GLY A 871 -28.88 -0.04 -14.32
N CYS A 872 -28.70 -0.03 -13.01
CA CYS A 872 -29.50 0.77 -12.08
C CYS A 872 -29.38 2.29 -12.29
N TYR A 873 -28.31 2.76 -12.96
CA TYR A 873 -28.12 4.17 -13.32
C TYR A 873 -28.66 4.52 -14.71
N LEU A 874 -29.21 3.55 -15.45
CA LEU A 874 -29.77 3.73 -16.78
C LEU A 874 -31.30 3.90 -16.78
N LYS A 875 -31.77 4.59 -17.81
CA LYS A 875 -33.18 4.75 -18.21
C LYS A 875 -33.31 4.17 -19.61
N ASN A 876 -34.50 3.71 -20.02
CA ASN A 876 -34.68 3.26 -21.41
C ASN A 876 -34.41 4.37 -22.45
N LYS A 877 -34.67 5.64 -22.11
CA LYS A 877 -34.50 6.77 -23.01
C LYS A 877 -33.93 8.00 -22.33
N GLY A 878 -33.21 8.81 -23.11
CA GLY A 878 -32.66 10.08 -22.65
C GLY A 878 -31.63 9.91 -21.54
N ASN A 879 -30.73 8.93 -21.65
CA ASN A 879 -29.56 8.89 -20.79
C ASN A 879 -28.64 10.03 -21.20
N GLU A 880 -28.34 10.94 -20.29
CA GLU A 880 -27.39 12.02 -20.52
C GLU A 880 -25.99 11.56 -20.17
N ILE A 881 -25.02 11.89 -21.03
CA ILE A 881 -23.60 11.59 -20.79
C ILE A 881 -22.78 12.86 -20.98
N THR A 882 -21.86 13.10 -20.06
CA THR A 882 -20.83 14.13 -20.17
C THR A 882 -19.45 13.51 -19.95
N VAL A 883 -18.48 13.92 -20.76
CA VAL A 883 -17.08 13.50 -20.67
C VAL A 883 -16.21 14.74 -20.57
N LEU A 884 -15.36 14.84 -19.54
CA LEU A 884 -14.31 15.85 -19.47
C LEU A 884 -13.05 15.26 -20.09
N ALA A 885 -12.65 15.72 -21.27
CA ALA A 885 -11.35 15.40 -21.84
C ALA A 885 -10.31 16.42 -21.34
N LEU A 886 -9.26 15.95 -20.66
CA LEU A 886 -8.13 16.79 -20.25
C LEU A 886 -7.22 17.14 -21.42
N GLU A 887 -7.17 16.24 -22.41
CA GLU A 887 -6.34 16.31 -23.60
C GLU A 887 -7.22 16.00 -24.81
N PRO A 888 -8.04 16.97 -25.25
CA PRO A 888 -9.08 16.73 -26.24
C PRO A 888 -8.48 16.60 -27.64
N LEU A 889 -8.96 15.63 -28.42
CA LEU A 889 -8.58 15.44 -29.81
C LEU A 889 -9.79 15.66 -30.73
N ALA A 890 -9.54 15.97 -32.00
CA ALA A 890 -10.59 16.30 -32.97
C ALA A 890 -11.47 15.09 -33.34
N ASP A 891 -10.94 13.88 -33.21
CA ASP A 891 -11.55 12.58 -33.48
C ASP A 891 -12.08 11.87 -32.22
N ALA A 892 -11.67 12.30 -31.02
CA ALA A 892 -12.21 11.88 -29.73
C ALA A 892 -13.65 12.43 -29.53
N THR A 893 -14.61 11.80 -30.21
CA THR A 893 -16.00 12.29 -30.32
C THR A 893 -17.06 11.20 -30.17
N SER A 894 -16.68 9.97 -29.79
CA SER A 894 -17.63 8.85 -29.67
C SER A 894 -17.43 8.03 -28.40
N ALA A 895 -18.49 7.35 -27.98
CA ALA A 895 -18.46 6.36 -26.91
C ALA A 895 -19.35 5.15 -27.30
N VAL A 896 -19.11 4.00 -26.68
CA VAL A 896 -19.82 2.74 -26.95
C VAL A 896 -19.98 1.92 -25.66
N GLY A 897 -21.12 1.25 -25.50
CA GLY A 897 -21.33 0.30 -24.41
C GLY A 897 -21.08 -1.12 -24.91
N ILE A 898 -20.18 -1.85 -24.26
CA ILE A 898 -19.74 -3.19 -24.65
C ILE A 898 -20.12 -4.24 -23.61
N SER A 899 -20.45 -5.44 -24.11
CA SER A 899 -20.82 -6.61 -23.30
C SER A 899 -19.60 -7.43 -22.82
N LYS A 900 -18.43 -7.22 -23.43
CA LYS A 900 -17.19 -7.95 -23.10
C LYS A 900 -16.02 -6.97 -22.99
N ARG A 901 -15.55 -6.77 -21.76
CA ARG A 901 -14.41 -5.89 -21.42
C ARG A 901 -13.12 -6.32 -22.12
N ILE A 902 -12.34 -5.32 -22.55
CA ILE A 902 -10.95 -5.48 -22.96
C ILE A 902 -10.06 -4.77 -21.94
N TRP A 903 -9.02 -5.47 -21.51
CA TRP A 903 -7.92 -4.91 -20.73
C TRP A 903 -6.71 -4.73 -21.65
N GLY A 904 -5.95 -3.66 -21.48
CA GLY A 904 -4.78 -3.40 -22.32
C GLY A 904 -4.17 -2.04 -22.03
N ASN A 905 -3.02 -1.76 -22.65
CA ASN A 905 -2.22 -0.57 -22.41
C ASN A 905 -1.87 0.12 -23.72
N ASN A 906 -1.68 1.43 -23.65
CA ASN A 906 -1.16 2.24 -24.75
C ASN A 906 0.03 3.08 -24.24
N PRO A 907 0.91 3.55 -25.13
CA PRO A 907 1.93 4.53 -24.78
C PRO A 907 1.29 5.80 -24.19
N ASP A 908 1.86 6.33 -23.10
CA ASP A 908 1.47 7.63 -22.57
C ASP A 908 2.03 8.75 -23.49
N PRO A 909 1.17 9.64 -24.05
CA PRO A 909 1.65 10.79 -24.82
C PRO A 909 2.44 11.81 -24.00
N ASP A 910 2.29 11.84 -22.67
CA ASP A 910 2.97 12.77 -21.76
C ASP A 910 4.17 12.13 -21.02
N ALA A 911 4.67 10.97 -21.48
CA ALA A 911 5.87 10.35 -20.94
C ALA A 911 7.15 11.21 -21.14
N PRO A 912 8.04 11.31 -20.12
CA PRO A 912 9.26 12.12 -20.16
C PRO A 912 10.44 11.54 -20.95
#